data_AF-A0A4R5DD33-F1
#
_entry.id   AF-A0A4R5DD33-F1
#
_cell.length_a   1.000
_cell.length_b   1.000
_cell.length_c   1.000
_cell.angle_alpha   90.00
_cell.angle_beta   90.00
_cell.angle_gamma   90.00
#
_symmetry.space_group_name_H-M   'P 1'
#
loop_
_entity.id
_entity.type
_entity.pdbx_description
1 polymer ?
#
loop_
_entity_poly.entity_id
_entity_poly.type
_entity_poly.pdbx_seq_one_letter_code
_entity_poly.pdbx_strand_id
1 'polypeptide(L)'
;MSRAGEALPSARAALAAAPYRGELAALVVLLLVAVLAGDGLPLGIASIGVVNGFVILLHAIAVILVYRTGRFVNFAQIQIGLVGAALYTSLMQGGLLVRVFDSACGSCIGPDPSQTVQVVNFALAVVLGLAASVLISIICYGLVVQRFARQSPLILTIATVFFAQILMAFQSQIGTWLTTEDQRDLERVNPLAASPPPWTLDIAIDPARIRLDGILTIATGLVAVVAIAAYLRYGSAGIAIRAAADNQPRARTLGINTTGVTARVWVLVGLLSGAAGILTAFSSGASGGAESEVVVLPVRTLVLVLAVAVVARFASLGMAALAAAVLGIVQESAVWSLSSTAPLEAGFVVIVGALLLLQRRRDSRADVVTAAGWQGAREPRPIPRELRGVPVVRGWVRGGGVIVAVVVLGLPWVLSPSDTNVLSVHLAYVLVAVSLLVLTGWAGQVSLGQFGFAAVGAWVTAVLELNLLVALPVAGLAGAAAAVVIGLPALKLRGLNLAIMTLAFAVSVTTVFLSADYLGEHLPQAMPAMSLFGLDLSGQRAMYYVTAVVLAAGLAAVAGLRRSRTGRALIAARDNEATVQSYGINLLRTRLTAFAFSGFLAAAAGAILAYLLGGVTPGAFAPEVSITLFAFAVIGGLGGLLGPVLGMLYLAVLTLFGADQLVQLIGSGLVGLLVLAALPGGIAQALYDARDAMLRRVAARQRIVVPSLFADRDPNAPPDQAPLDERRSRDRFLPTRFEPDGQWALRRYGTNDPASRERIGG
;
A
#
# COMPACT_ATOMS: atom_id res chain seq x y z
N MET A 1 50.67 -41.83 -5.14
CA MET A 1 49.50 -41.42 -5.94
C MET A 1 48.31 -42.34 -5.63
N SER A 2 47.43 -42.00 -4.66
CA SER A 2 46.06 -42.58 -4.56
C SER A 2 45.13 -41.93 -3.50
N ARG A 3 45.40 -40.71 -3.00
CA ARG A 3 44.53 -40.04 -2.01
C ARG A 3 44.26 -38.56 -2.32
N ALA A 4 43.86 -38.26 -3.55
CA ALA A 4 43.47 -36.90 -3.94
C ALA A 4 42.17 -36.83 -4.77
N GLY A 5 41.39 -37.91 -4.83
CA GLY A 5 40.19 -38.02 -5.68
C GLY A 5 38.83 -37.81 -5.00
N GLU A 6 38.75 -37.75 -3.67
CA GLU A 6 37.45 -37.85 -2.96
C GLU A 6 36.90 -36.53 -2.39
N ALA A 7 37.59 -35.39 -2.59
CA ALA A 7 37.16 -34.11 -2.00
C ALA A 7 36.21 -33.25 -2.88
N LEU A 8 35.96 -33.63 -4.13
CA LEU A 8 35.13 -32.85 -5.07
C LEU A 8 33.60 -33.15 -5.07
N PRO A 9 33.09 -34.35 -4.71
CA PRO A 9 31.63 -34.56 -4.65
C PRO A 9 30.95 -33.84 -3.48
N SER A 10 31.70 -33.46 -2.43
CA SER A 10 31.16 -32.74 -1.26
C SER A 10 30.83 -31.28 -1.56
N ALA A 11 31.60 -30.59 -2.39
CA ALA A 11 31.34 -29.19 -2.75
C ALA A 11 30.09 -29.05 -3.63
N ARG A 12 29.89 -29.94 -4.61
CA ARG A 12 28.66 -29.98 -5.41
C ARG A 12 27.45 -30.40 -4.59
N ALA A 13 27.60 -31.32 -3.63
CA ALA A 13 26.52 -31.72 -2.72
C ALA A 13 26.18 -30.63 -1.68
N ALA A 14 27.18 -29.89 -1.18
CA ALA A 14 27.01 -28.78 -0.25
C ALA A 14 26.43 -27.55 -0.94
N LEU A 15 26.92 -27.23 -2.14
CA LEU A 15 26.21 -26.31 -3.05
C LEU A 15 24.81 -26.86 -3.29
N ALA A 16 24.63 -28.16 -3.54
CA ALA A 16 23.33 -28.82 -3.74
C ALA A 16 22.44 -28.94 -2.49
N ALA A 17 22.90 -28.50 -1.31
CA ALA A 17 22.14 -28.31 -0.07
C ALA A 17 22.02 -26.83 0.36
N ALA A 18 22.71 -25.88 -0.29
CA ALA A 18 22.68 -24.47 0.07
C ALA A 18 21.25 -23.89 0.03
N PRO A 19 20.77 -23.29 1.13
CA PRO A 19 19.59 -22.42 1.09
C PRO A 19 19.92 -21.23 0.18
N TYR A 20 18.97 -20.76 -0.63
CA TYR A 20 19.10 -19.60 -1.54
C TYR A 20 19.78 -19.80 -2.92
N ARG A 21 19.93 -21.04 -3.40
CA ARG A 21 20.60 -21.31 -4.69
C ARG A 21 19.99 -20.60 -5.91
N GLY A 22 18.66 -20.60 -6.01
CA GLY A 22 17.96 -19.98 -7.14
C GLY A 22 18.14 -18.47 -7.14
N GLU A 23 18.13 -17.87 -5.95
CA GLU A 23 18.33 -16.44 -5.76
C GLU A 23 19.77 -16.02 -6.07
N LEU A 24 20.76 -16.78 -5.59
CA LEU A 24 22.16 -16.52 -5.91
C LEU A 24 22.44 -16.65 -7.41
N ALA A 25 21.91 -17.70 -8.05
CA ALA A 25 22.05 -17.86 -9.50
C ALA A 25 21.42 -16.69 -10.27
N ALA A 26 20.22 -16.25 -9.87
CA ALA A 26 19.55 -15.11 -10.50
C ALA A 26 20.32 -13.80 -10.33
N LEU A 27 20.88 -13.53 -9.14
CA LEU A 27 21.71 -12.33 -8.92
C LEU A 27 23.02 -12.39 -9.69
N VAL A 28 23.64 -13.56 -9.81
CA VAL A 28 24.83 -13.74 -10.65
C VAL A 28 24.50 -13.48 -12.11
N VAL A 29 23.38 -14.03 -12.62
CA VAL A 29 22.93 -13.76 -13.99
C VAL A 29 22.67 -12.27 -14.20
N LEU A 30 22.00 -11.62 -13.25
CA LEU A 30 21.71 -10.19 -13.32
C LEU A 30 23.01 -9.35 -13.38
N LEU A 31 23.97 -9.68 -12.51
CA LEU A 31 25.27 -9.03 -12.49
C LEU A 31 26.05 -9.27 -13.79
N LEU A 32 26.00 -10.48 -14.33
CA LEU A 32 26.61 -10.80 -15.62
C LEU A 32 25.97 -10.00 -16.75
N VAL A 33 24.64 -9.90 -16.79
CA VAL A 33 23.93 -9.07 -17.77
C VAL A 33 24.35 -7.61 -17.64
N ALA A 34 24.43 -7.06 -16.43
CA ALA A 34 24.87 -5.68 -16.20
C ALA A 34 26.32 -5.41 -16.62
N VAL A 35 27.22 -6.39 -16.44
CA VAL A 35 28.63 -6.26 -16.82
C VAL A 35 28.83 -6.43 -18.33
N LEU A 36 28.02 -7.29 -18.97
CA LEU A 36 28.10 -7.59 -20.39
C LEU A 36 27.26 -6.63 -21.26
N ALA A 37 26.27 -5.95 -20.69
CA ALA A 37 25.50 -4.91 -21.37
C ALA A 37 26.32 -3.60 -21.40
N GLY A 38 27.00 -3.36 -22.51
CA GLY A 38 27.82 -2.16 -22.77
C GLY A 38 29.30 -2.46 -23.01
N ASP A 39 30.11 -1.41 -23.21
CA ASP A 39 31.58 -1.48 -23.43
C ASP A 39 32.37 -1.80 -22.13
N GLY A 40 31.79 -2.64 -21.27
CA GLY A 40 32.28 -2.97 -19.93
C GLY A 40 31.83 -1.96 -18.86
N LEU A 41 31.50 -2.46 -17.67
CA LEU A 41 31.12 -1.64 -16.52
C LEU A 41 32.37 -1.19 -15.75
N PRO A 42 32.72 0.11 -15.74
CA PRO A 42 33.83 0.60 -14.96
C PRO A 42 33.63 0.37 -13.45
N LEU A 43 34.72 0.05 -12.74
CA LEU A 43 34.66 -0.24 -11.30
C LEU A 43 34.14 0.95 -10.50
N GLY A 44 34.43 2.17 -10.94
CA GLY A 44 33.91 3.40 -10.34
C GLY A 44 32.38 3.45 -10.32
N ILE A 45 31.74 3.05 -11.40
CA ILE A 45 30.28 3.12 -11.55
C ILE A 45 29.61 2.00 -10.78
N ALA A 46 30.18 0.80 -10.84
CA ALA A 46 29.75 -0.30 -9.98
C ALA A 46 29.80 0.11 -8.49
N SER A 47 30.81 0.87 -8.09
CA SER A 47 30.94 1.34 -6.71
C SER A 47 29.88 2.37 -6.31
N ILE A 48 29.49 3.30 -7.20
CA ILE A 48 28.32 4.18 -6.99
C ILE A 48 27.05 3.33 -6.84
N GLY A 49 26.92 2.29 -7.66
CA GLY A 49 25.77 1.37 -7.57
C GLY A 49 25.69 0.66 -6.23
N VAL A 50 26.83 0.25 -5.67
CA VAL A 50 26.88 -0.29 -4.31
C VAL A 50 26.45 0.76 -3.28
N VAL A 51 26.90 2.01 -3.39
CA VAL A 51 26.48 3.11 -2.49
C VAL A 51 24.96 3.27 -2.50
N ASN A 52 24.36 3.45 -3.69
CA ASN A 52 22.92 3.62 -3.83
C ASN A 52 22.15 2.39 -3.35
N GLY A 53 22.65 1.19 -3.65
CA GLY A 53 22.13 -0.08 -3.14
C GLY A 53 22.14 -0.16 -1.60
N PHE A 54 23.15 0.39 -0.93
CA PHE A 54 23.24 0.34 0.53
C PHE A 54 22.27 1.32 1.24
N VAL A 55 21.86 2.41 0.59
CA VAL A 55 20.72 3.23 1.07
C VAL A 55 19.44 2.40 1.05
N ILE A 56 19.17 1.71 -0.06
CA ILE A 56 18.02 0.81 -0.22
C ILE A 56 18.07 -0.32 0.81
N LEU A 57 19.26 -0.87 1.10
CA LEU A 57 19.46 -1.93 2.08
C LEU A 57 18.92 -1.54 3.47
N LEU A 58 19.20 -0.32 3.93
CA LEU A 58 18.73 0.15 5.23
C LEU A 58 17.20 0.15 5.32
N HIS A 59 16.53 0.65 4.28
CA HIS A 59 15.06 0.57 4.16
C HIS A 59 14.57 -0.88 4.06
N ALA A 60 15.25 -1.73 3.29
CA ALA A 60 14.88 -3.14 3.14
C ALA A 60 14.98 -3.91 4.46
N ILE A 61 16.03 -3.69 5.26
CA ILE A 61 16.15 -4.28 6.59
C ILE A 61 14.98 -3.85 7.47
N ALA A 62 14.63 -2.56 7.45
CA ALA A 62 13.52 -2.05 8.22
C ALA A 62 12.16 -2.65 7.79
N VAL A 63 11.89 -2.76 6.48
CA VAL A 63 10.71 -3.45 5.95
C VAL A 63 10.68 -4.92 6.35
N ILE A 64 11.82 -5.63 6.29
CA ILE A 64 11.92 -7.04 6.71
C ILE A 64 11.58 -7.18 8.20
N LEU A 65 12.03 -6.27 9.06
CA LEU A 65 11.72 -6.28 10.50
C LEU A 65 10.23 -6.04 10.77
N VAL A 66 9.61 -5.09 10.07
CA VAL A 66 8.16 -4.84 10.17
C VAL A 66 7.37 -6.05 9.69
N TYR A 67 7.73 -6.62 8.54
CA TYR A 67 7.05 -7.78 7.98
C TYR A 67 7.16 -9.00 8.90
N ARG A 68 8.33 -9.24 9.50
CA ARG A 68 8.51 -10.32 10.46
C ARG A 68 7.60 -10.16 11.66
N THR A 69 7.49 -8.95 12.20
CA THR A 69 6.70 -8.74 13.42
C THR A 69 5.20 -8.68 13.16
N GLY A 70 4.73 -8.08 12.06
CA GLY A 70 3.31 -7.82 11.80
C GLY A 70 2.70 -8.47 10.56
N ARG A 71 3.49 -9.08 9.67
CA ARG A 71 3.05 -9.71 8.39
C ARG A 71 2.27 -8.77 7.46
N PHE A 72 2.58 -7.48 7.49
CA PHE A 72 2.04 -6.45 6.59
C PHE A 72 3.18 -5.60 6.01
N VAL A 73 2.87 -4.76 5.01
CA VAL A 73 3.86 -3.80 4.45
C VAL A 73 3.56 -2.40 4.95
N ASN A 74 4.62 -1.73 5.40
CA ASN A 74 4.56 -0.34 5.82
C ASN A 74 4.89 0.58 4.64
N PHE A 75 3.88 1.23 4.07
CA PHE A 75 4.06 2.23 3.01
C PHE A 75 4.61 3.56 3.54
N ALA A 76 4.47 3.83 4.85
CA ALA A 76 5.06 5.01 5.46
C ALA A 76 6.57 4.90 5.69
N GLN A 77 7.19 3.74 5.41
CA GLN A 77 8.58 3.46 5.76
C GLN A 77 9.56 4.51 5.23
N ILE A 78 9.45 4.85 3.94
CA ILE A 78 10.37 5.80 3.31
C ILE A 78 10.06 7.22 3.82
N GLN A 79 8.78 7.56 3.96
CA GLN A 79 8.37 8.88 4.47
C GLN A 79 8.84 9.14 5.91
N ILE A 80 8.89 8.13 6.78
CA ILE A 80 9.48 8.26 8.12
C ILE A 80 10.94 8.74 8.03
N GLY A 81 11.70 8.24 7.06
CA GLY A 81 13.08 8.64 6.82
C GLY A 81 13.21 10.02 6.18
N LEU A 82 12.35 10.31 5.20
CA LEU A 82 12.34 11.60 4.50
C LEU A 82 11.98 12.77 5.42
N VAL A 83 11.09 12.57 6.40
CA VAL A 83 10.79 13.60 7.41
C VAL A 83 12.04 13.90 8.26
N GLY A 84 12.77 12.88 8.69
CA GLY A 84 14.03 13.06 9.42
C GLY A 84 15.12 13.73 8.58
N ALA A 85 15.19 13.39 7.30
CA ALA A 85 16.09 14.01 6.34
C ALA A 85 15.75 15.49 6.11
N ALA A 86 14.46 15.81 5.93
CA ALA A 86 13.98 17.18 5.75
C ALA A 86 14.24 18.05 6.98
N LEU A 87 14.11 17.48 8.20
CA LEU A 87 14.50 18.18 9.42
C LEU A 87 16.01 18.42 9.44
N TYR A 88 16.81 17.41 9.11
CA TYR A 88 18.27 17.52 9.02
C TYR A 88 18.72 18.62 8.05
N THR A 89 18.22 18.63 6.81
CA THR A 89 18.57 19.64 5.79
C THR A 89 18.12 21.03 6.20
N SER A 90 16.91 21.17 6.76
CA SER A 90 16.40 22.45 7.24
C SER A 90 17.25 23.01 8.39
N LEU A 91 17.73 22.17 9.30
CA LEU A 91 18.64 22.57 10.39
C LEU A 91 20.03 22.93 9.89
N MET A 92 20.55 22.19 8.89
CA MET A 92 21.85 22.46 8.27
C MET A 92 21.88 23.80 7.54
N GLN A 93 20.88 24.06 6.70
CA GLN A 93 20.82 25.26 5.85
C GLN A 93 20.24 26.48 6.57
N GLY A 94 19.23 26.27 7.42
CA GLY A 94 18.58 27.36 8.16
C GLY A 94 19.48 28.00 9.21
N GLY A 95 20.57 27.34 9.61
CA GLY A 95 21.52 27.85 10.60
C GLY A 95 20.86 28.14 11.96
N LEU A 96 19.73 27.49 12.28
CA LEU A 96 18.89 27.81 13.44
C LEU A 96 19.69 27.83 14.74
N LEU A 97 20.63 26.89 14.89
CA LEU A 97 21.51 26.81 16.06
C LEU A 97 22.57 27.91 16.08
N VAL A 98 23.16 28.24 14.93
CA VAL A 98 24.06 29.40 14.80
C VAL A 98 23.35 30.67 15.26
N ARG A 99 22.08 30.83 14.90
CA ARG A 99 21.24 31.96 15.35
C ARG A 99 20.84 31.90 16.81
N VAL A 100 20.52 30.72 17.37
CA VAL A 100 20.24 30.58 18.81
C VAL A 100 21.48 30.99 19.62
N PHE A 101 22.67 30.54 19.21
CA PHE A 101 23.92 30.94 19.84
C PHE A 101 24.24 32.42 19.62
N ASP A 102 23.99 32.96 18.42
CA ASP A 102 24.18 34.38 18.12
C ASP A 102 23.20 35.27 18.92
N SER A 103 21.95 34.84 19.10
CA SER A 103 20.96 35.53 19.94
C SER A 103 21.29 35.47 21.44
N ALA A 104 21.97 34.42 21.89
CA ALA A 104 22.38 34.25 23.28
C ALA A 104 23.66 35.04 23.62
N CYS A 105 24.51 35.30 22.63
CA CYS A 105 25.85 35.87 22.86
C CYS A 105 26.16 37.13 22.03
N GLY A 106 25.24 37.62 21.21
CA GLY A 106 25.24 38.92 20.51
C GLY A 106 26.31 39.15 19.44
N SER A 107 27.41 38.39 19.43
CA SER A 107 28.53 38.52 18.48
C SER A 107 29.57 37.38 18.52
N CYS A 108 29.29 36.26 19.21
CA CYS A 108 30.29 35.19 19.38
C CYS A 108 30.56 34.38 18.10
N ILE A 109 29.68 34.45 17.11
CA ILE A 109 29.82 33.73 15.84
C ILE A 109 29.79 34.78 14.73
N GLY A 110 30.94 35.03 14.12
CA GLY A 110 31.02 35.89 12.94
C GLY A 110 30.21 35.34 11.75
N PRO A 111 30.08 36.11 10.65
CA PRO A 111 29.32 35.70 9.47
C PRO A 111 29.82 34.38 8.84
N ASP A 112 31.09 34.04 9.05
CA ASP A 112 31.67 32.73 8.74
C ASP A 112 31.84 31.91 10.04
N PRO A 113 30.95 30.94 10.32
CA PRO A 113 31.07 30.09 11.50
C PRO A 113 32.35 29.25 11.41
N SER A 114 33.11 29.21 12.51
CA SER A 114 34.31 28.37 12.60
C SER A 114 33.99 26.90 12.28
N GLN A 115 34.97 26.17 11.76
CA GLN A 115 34.82 24.74 11.39
C GLN A 115 34.21 23.91 12.54
N THR A 116 34.55 24.23 13.79
CA THR A 116 33.99 23.60 14.99
C THR A 116 32.47 23.80 15.11
N VAL A 117 31.97 25.00 14.84
CA VAL A 117 30.53 25.30 14.89
C VAL A 117 29.79 24.53 13.79
N GLN A 118 30.37 24.42 12.59
CA GLN A 118 29.80 23.63 11.49
C GLN A 118 29.74 22.14 11.83
N VAL A 119 30.80 21.59 12.44
CA VAL A 119 30.85 20.19 12.90
C VAL A 119 29.81 19.92 13.99
N VAL A 120 29.69 20.82 14.97
CA VAL A 120 28.68 20.68 16.04
C VAL A 120 27.27 20.79 15.48
N ASN A 121 27.01 21.74 14.57
CA ASN A 121 25.72 21.88 13.91
C ASN A 121 25.37 20.61 13.11
N PHE A 122 26.33 20.07 12.35
CA PHE A 122 26.17 18.82 11.62
C PHE A 122 25.82 17.64 12.55
N ALA A 123 26.60 17.43 13.61
CA ALA A 123 26.38 16.32 14.52
C ALA A 123 25.01 16.42 15.21
N LEU A 124 24.63 17.62 15.66
CA LEU A 124 23.35 17.86 16.30
C LEU A 124 22.18 17.71 15.32
N ALA A 125 22.30 18.21 14.09
CA ALA A 125 21.29 18.03 13.04
C ALA A 125 21.07 16.55 12.71
N VAL A 126 22.13 15.75 12.61
CA VAL A 126 22.02 14.30 12.40
C VAL A 126 21.30 13.63 13.57
N VAL A 127 21.68 13.95 14.82
CA VAL A 127 21.05 13.38 16.02
C VAL A 127 19.56 13.75 16.09
N LEU A 128 19.21 15.01 15.82
CA LEU A 128 17.82 15.48 15.83
C LEU A 128 16.99 14.86 14.69
N GLY A 129 17.55 14.74 13.48
CA GLY A 129 16.90 14.07 12.36
C GLY A 129 16.64 12.58 12.63
N LEU A 130 17.60 11.88 13.23
CA LEU A 130 17.43 10.49 13.67
C LEU A 130 16.40 10.37 14.79
N ALA A 131 16.46 11.24 15.80
CA ALA A 131 15.51 11.25 16.91
C ALA A 131 14.08 11.52 16.43
N ALA A 132 13.89 12.44 15.49
CA ALA A 132 12.60 12.71 14.85
C ALA A 132 12.09 11.48 14.09
N SER A 133 12.95 10.80 13.32
CA SER A 133 12.57 9.56 12.60
C SER A 133 12.13 8.45 13.56
N VAL A 134 12.84 8.28 14.68
CA VAL A 134 12.47 7.33 15.74
C VAL A 134 11.15 7.72 16.38
N LEU A 135 10.96 8.99 16.73
CA LEU A 135 9.73 9.50 17.33
C LEU A 135 8.53 9.26 16.39
N ILE A 136 8.65 9.62 15.11
CA ILE A 136 7.60 9.41 14.11
C ILE A 136 7.29 7.92 13.93
N SER A 137 8.30 7.06 13.94
CA SER A 137 8.12 5.61 13.89
C SER A 137 7.33 5.10 15.11
N ILE A 138 7.63 5.58 16.32
CA ILE A 138 6.89 5.23 17.54
C ILE A 138 5.44 5.75 17.47
N ILE A 139 5.23 6.97 16.96
CA ILE A 139 3.90 7.55 16.73
C ILE A 139 3.12 6.67 15.73
N CYS A 140 3.73 6.28 14.61
CA CYS A 140 3.13 5.37 13.65
C CYS A 140 2.73 4.06 14.32
N TYR A 141 3.60 3.49 15.15
CA TYR A 141 3.31 2.27 15.87
C TYR A 141 2.10 2.42 16.82
N GLY A 142 2.03 3.51 17.60
CA GLY A 142 0.93 3.75 18.53
C GLY A 142 -0.39 4.09 17.82
N LEU A 143 -0.38 5.10 16.95
CA LEU A 143 -1.58 5.63 16.31
C LEU A 143 -2.14 4.73 15.21
N VAL A 144 -1.27 4.02 14.48
CA VAL A 144 -1.67 3.16 13.38
C VAL A 144 -1.61 1.71 13.84
N VAL A 145 -0.43 1.20 14.17
CA VAL A 145 -0.26 -0.25 14.29
C VAL A 145 -1.03 -0.85 15.46
N GLN A 146 -0.91 -0.25 16.65
CA GLN A 146 -1.65 -0.72 17.84
C GLN A 146 -3.15 -0.49 17.70
N ARG A 147 -3.56 0.66 17.17
CA ARG A 147 -4.97 1.01 16.98
C ARG A 147 -5.70 0.06 16.04
N PHE A 148 -5.00 -0.42 15.01
CA PHE A 148 -5.51 -1.34 13.99
C PHE A 148 -5.07 -2.80 14.20
N ALA A 149 -4.45 -3.15 15.33
CA ALA A 149 -3.93 -4.50 15.60
C ALA A 149 -4.99 -5.62 15.61
N ARG A 150 -6.29 -5.27 15.73
CA ARG A 150 -7.42 -6.22 15.65
C ARG A 150 -7.98 -6.38 14.23
N GLN A 151 -7.55 -5.54 13.30
CA GLN A 151 -8.04 -5.54 11.91
C GLN A 151 -7.20 -6.45 11.01
N SER A 152 -7.64 -6.65 9.77
CA SER A 152 -6.87 -7.40 8.78
C SER A 152 -5.52 -6.73 8.45
N PRO A 153 -4.47 -7.49 8.09
CA PRO A 153 -3.20 -6.94 7.61
C PRO A 153 -3.36 -6.00 6.40
N LEU A 154 -4.41 -6.21 5.59
CA LEU A 154 -4.76 -5.32 4.47
C LEU A 154 -5.15 -3.93 4.97
N ILE A 155 -6.07 -3.84 5.95
CA ILE A 155 -6.49 -2.57 6.57
C ILE A 155 -5.27 -1.88 7.19
N LEU A 156 -4.40 -2.63 7.86
CA LEU A 156 -3.18 -2.10 8.47
C LEU A 156 -2.22 -1.50 7.42
N THR A 157 -2.01 -2.20 6.31
CA THR A 157 -1.19 -1.74 5.18
C THR A 157 -1.71 -0.42 4.63
N ILE A 158 -3.03 -0.29 4.47
CA ILE A 158 -3.68 0.91 3.94
C ILE A 158 -3.64 2.07 4.94
N ALA A 159 -3.79 1.77 6.23
CA ALA A 159 -3.63 2.76 7.28
C ALA A 159 -2.21 3.39 7.22
N THR A 160 -1.18 2.61 6.86
CA THR A 160 0.16 3.18 6.64
C THR A 160 0.28 4.04 5.38
N VAL A 161 -0.54 3.82 4.34
CA VAL A 161 -0.60 4.71 3.17
C VAL A 161 -1.14 6.08 3.58
N PHE A 162 -2.25 6.12 4.33
CA PHE A 162 -2.81 7.38 4.84
C PHE A 162 -1.86 8.09 5.80
N PHE A 163 -1.20 7.34 6.68
CA PHE A 163 -0.18 7.91 7.54
C PHE A 163 0.99 8.49 6.75
N ALA A 164 1.42 7.84 5.65
CA ALA A 164 2.45 8.36 4.77
C ALA A 164 2.04 9.71 4.12
N GLN A 165 0.77 9.88 3.75
CA GLN A 165 0.24 11.16 3.22
C GLN A 165 0.28 12.28 4.28
N ILE A 166 -0.05 11.96 5.54
CA ILE A 166 0.08 12.91 6.66
C ILE A 166 1.55 13.30 6.86
N LEU A 167 2.47 12.33 6.85
CA LEU A 167 3.91 12.60 6.97
C LEU A 167 4.43 13.47 5.83
N MET A 168 3.90 13.30 4.63
CA MET A 168 4.29 14.09 3.47
C MET A 168 3.81 15.55 3.60
N ALA A 169 2.57 15.76 4.05
CA ALA A 169 2.09 17.10 4.41
C ALA A 169 2.98 17.73 5.48
N PHE A 170 3.28 16.98 6.54
CA PHE A 170 4.17 17.42 7.62
C PHE A 170 5.58 17.78 7.09
N GLN A 171 6.18 16.91 6.27
CA GLN A 171 7.48 17.12 5.65
C GLN A 171 7.52 18.43 4.84
N SER A 172 6.48 18.69 4.04
CA SER A 172 6.40 19.91 3.22
C SER A 172 6.36 21.20 4.06
N GLN A 173 5.93 21.12 5.31
CA GLN A 173 5.83 22.25 6.23
C GLN A 173 7.04 22.44 7.15
N ILE A 174 7.96 21.47 7.21
CA ILE A 174 9.15 21.58 8.06
C ILE A 174 9.97 22.81 7.69
N GLY A 175 10.19 23.03 6.38
CA GLY A 175 10.92 24.19 5.88
C GLY A 175 10.23 25.50 6.27
N THR A 176 8.91 25.59 6.13
CA THR A 176 8.15 26.81 6.43
C THR A 176 8.12 27.14 7.92
N TRP A 177 8.07 26.14 8.80
CA TRP A 177 8.07 26.35 10.26
C TRP A 177 9.44 26.71 10.83
N LEU A 178 10.52 26.22 10.23
CA LEU A 178 11.89 26.43 10.73
C LEU A 178 12.61 27.63 10.09
N THR A 179 12.09 28.18 8.99
CA THR A 179 12.75 29.27 8.25
C THR A 179 11.86 30.50 8.12
N THR A 180 12.49 31.68 8.17
CA THR A 180 11.83 32.98 7.96
C THR A 180 11.49 33.18 6.48
N GLU A 181 10.49 33.99 6.17
CA GLU A 181 10.04 34.30 4.80
C GLU A 181 11.20 34.82 3.93
N ASP A 182 11.98 35.78 4.46
CA ASP A 182 13.19 36.31 3.81
C ASP A 182 14.24 35.23 3.44
N GLN A 183 14.32 34.12 4.17
CA GLN A 183 15.29 33.04 3.86
C GLN A 183 14.81 32.15 2.72
N ARG A 184 13.49 32.03 2.56
CA ARG A 184 12.87 31.22 1.51
C ARG A 184 12.90 31.95 0.17
N ASP A 185 12.62 33.26 0.19
CA ASP A 185 12.61 34.10 -1.01
C ASP A 185 14.00 34.35 -1.59
N LEU A 186 15.05 34.28 -0.76
CA LEU A 186 16.44 34.37 -1.20
C LEU A 186 17.05 33.01 -1.61
N GLU A 187 16.23 31.96 -1.79
CA GLU A 187 16.63 30.58 -2.14
C GLU A 187 17.68 29.94 -1.19
N ARG A 188 17.88 30.48 0.02
CA ARG A 188 18.95 30.01 0.93
C ARG A 188 18.63 28.70 1.63
N VAL A 189 17.37 28.26 1.66
CA VAL A 189 16.96 27.02 2.32
C VAL A 189 16.02 26.21 1.43
N ASN A 190 16.54 25.08 0.94
CA ASN A 190 15.79 24.04 0.25
C ASN A 190 15.89 22.73 1.07
N PRO A 191 14.79 22.25 1.68
CA PRO A 191 14.78 21.04 2.50
C PRO A 191 15.12 19.75 1.72
N LEU A 192 15.21 19.81 0.39
CA LEU A 192 15.62 18.71 -0.47
C LEU A 192 17.06 18.86 -1.00
N ALA A 193 17.71 20.00 -0.77
CA ALA A 193 19.08 20.23 -1.24
C ALA A 193 20.11 19.49 -0.39
N ALA A 194 21.19 19.07 -1.04
CA ALA A 194 22.23 18.33 -0.34
C ALA A 194 22.90 19.12 0.75
N SER A 195 23.12 18.43 1.85
CA SER A 195 23.86 18.92 3.00
C SER A 195 24.93 17.87 3.33
N PRO A 196 26.10 17.90 2.65
CA PRO A 196 27.15 16.91 2.90
C PRO A 196 27.81 17.13 4.26
N PRO A 197 28.50 16.09 4.80
CA PRO A 197 29.33 16.26 5.99
C PRO A 197 30.42 17.34 5.79
N PRO A 198 30.86 18.02 6.86
CA PRO A 198 31.83 19.12 6.79
C PRO A 198 33.25 18.66 6.42
N TRP A 199 33.51 17.37 6.43
CA TRP A 199 34.80 16.79 6.02
C TRP A 199 34.73 16.29 4.58
N THR A 200 35.81 16.55 3.85
CA THR A 200 35.99 16.01 2.49
C THR A 200 36.93 14.80 2.55
N LEU A 201 36.46 13.68 2.02
CA LEU A 201 37.27 12.51 1.72
C LEU A 201 36.76 11.98 0.39
N ASP A 202 37.63 11.88 -0.61
CA ASP A 202 37.29 11.33 -1.91
C ASP A 202 38.28 10.24 -2.31
N ILE A 203 37.74 9.11 -2.76
CA ILE A 203 38.51 8.01 -3.32
C ILE A 203 38.22 8.00 -4.82
N ALA A 204 39.25 8.27 -5.62
CA ALA A 204 39.15 8.24 -7.07
C ALA A 204 39.18 6.78 -7.58
N ILE A 205 38.12 6.39 -8.29
CA ILE A 205 38.00 5.10 -8.96
C ILE A 205 37.48 5.38 -10.36
N ASP A 206 38.38 5.46 -11.33
CA ASP A 206 38.07 5.87 -12.71
C ASP A 206 36.82 5.17 -13.28
N PRO A 207 35.83 5.90 -13.85
CA PRO A 207 35.72 7.36 -14.06
C PRO A 207 35.02 8.13 -12.92
N ALA A 208 34.67 7.46 -11.82
CA ALA A 208 33.90 8.03 -10.72
C ALA A 208 34.76 8.39 -9.50
N ARG A 209 34.19 9.19 -8.58
CA ARG A 209 34.78 9.42 -7.26
C ARG A 209 33.79 9.03 -6.19
N ILE A 210 34.19 8.14 -5.28
CA ILE A 210 33.40 7.87 -4.09
C ILE A 210 33.76 8.93 -3.06
N ARG A 211 32.81 9.80 -2.76
CA ARG A 211 32.92 10.81 -1.69
C ARG A 211 32.64 10.19 -0.31
N LEU A 212 32.94 10.93 0.74
CA LEU A 212 32.76 10.53 2.14
C LEU A 212 31.33 10.02 2.43
N ASP A 213 30.31 10.65 1.83
CA ASP A 213 28.91 10.25 1.92
C ASP A 213 28.67 8.81 1.44
N GLY A 214 29.31 8.40 0.33
CA GLY A 214 29.24 7.03 -0.15
C GLY A 214 29.91 6.02 0.79
N ILE A 215 31.06 6.38 1.37
CA ILE A 215 31.79 5.54 2.33
C ILE A 215 30.95 5.36 3.61
N LEU A 216 30.40 6.45 4.14
CA LEU A 216 29.52 6.43 5.32
C LEU A 216 28.26 5.58 5.07
N THR A 217 27.71 5.63 3.86
CA THR A 217 26.56 4.83 3.47
C THR A 217 26.85 3.34 3.50
N ILE A 218 27.95 2.90 2.88
CA ILE A 218 28.35 1.49 2.88
C ILE A 218 28.67 1.02 4.30
N ALA A 219 29.45 1.80 5.05
CA ALA A 219 29.82 1.49 6.43
C ALA A 219 28.58 1.33 7.32
N THR A 220 27.62 2.26 7.23
CA THR A 220 26.38 2.22 8.01
C THR A 220 25.53 1.01 7.65
N GLY A 221 25.40 0.66 6.37
CA GLY A 221 24.66 -0.53 5.95
C GLY A 221 25.30 -1.84 6.43
N LEU A 222 26.63 -1.98 6.35
CA LEU A 222 27.35 -3.16 6.88
C LEU A 222 27.17 -3.29 8.40
N VAL A 223 27.35 -2.18 9.13
CA VAL A 223 27.15 -2.13 10.58
C VAL A 223 25.71 -2.49 10.94
N ALA A 224 24.72 -1.96 10.21
CA ALA A 224 23.32 -2.29 10.43
C ALA A 224 23.03 -3.79 10.24
N VAL A 225 23.55 -4.41 9.18
CA VAL A 225 23.39 -5.86 8.95
C VAL A 225 23.97 -6.67 10.10
N VAL A 226 25.21 -6.38 10.51
CA VAL A 226 25.90 -7.12 11.58
C VAL A 226 25.21 -6.89 12.93
N ALA A 227 24.93 -5.63 13.28
CA ALA A 227 24.32 -5.27 14.55
C ALA A 227 22.92 -5.87 14.70
N ILE A 228 22.08 -5.81 13.67
CA ILE A 228 20.72 -6.36 13.71
C ILE A 228 20.75 -7.88 13.69
N ALA A 229 21.65 -8.50 12.90
CA ALA A 229 21.82 -9.96 12.93
C ALA A 229 22.25 -10.44 14.32
N ALA A 230 23.20 -9.75 14.96
CA ALA A 230 23.64 -10.04 16.32
C ALA A 230 22.51 -9.84 17.34
N TYR A 231 21.78 -8.72 17.25
CA TYR A 231 20.64 -8.41 18.11
C TYR A 231 19.55 -9.49 18.03
N LEU A 232 19.20 -9.90 16.81
CA LEU A 232 18.22 -10.95 16.60
C LEU A 232 18.74 -12.31 17.08
N ARG A 233 20.01 -12.66 16.80
CA ARG A 233 20.58 -13.98 17.11
C ARG A 233 20.80 -14.19 18.60
N TYR A 234 21.47 -13.26 19.26
CA TYR A 234 22.00 -13.42 20.61
C TYR A 234 21.18 -12.69 21.68
N GLY A 235 20.36 -11.71 21.31
CA GLY A 235 19.53 -10.98 22.27
C GLY A 235 18.30 -11.79 22.73
N SER A 236 17.97 -11.69 24.02
CA SER A 236 16.71 -12.22 24.58
C SER A 236 15.48 -11.60 23.89
N ALA A 237 15.54 -10.29 23.63
CA ALA A 237 14.55 -9.60 22.81
C ALA A 237 14.48 -10.17 21.37
N GLY A 238 15.62 -10.53 20.79
CA GLY A 238 15.70 -11.15 19.46
C GLY A 238 15.00 -12.51 19.38
N ILE A 239 15.15 -13.34 20.42
CA ILE A 239 14.42 -14.62 20.54
C ILE A 239 12.91 -14.37 20.61
N ALA A 240 12.47 -13.39 21.41
CA ALA A 240 11.06 -13.04 21.51
C ALA A 240 10.49 -12.50 20.19
N ILE A 241 11.27 -11.71 19.42
CA ILE A 241 10.89 -11.23 18.08
C ILE A 241 10.69 -12.42 17.14
N ARG A 242 11.62 -13.39 17.11
CA ARG A 242 11.49 -14.58 16.27
C ARG A 242 10.27 -15.43 16.63
N ALA A 243 10.01 -15.62 17.93
CA ALA A 243 8.85 -16.35 18.40
C ALA A 243 7.53 -15.65 18.01
N ALA A 244 7.46 -14.33 18.18
CA ALA A 244 6.30 -13.53 17.76
C ALA A 244 6.11 -13.53 16.24
N ALA A 245 7.21 -13.54 15.46
CA ALA A 245 7.18 -13.53 14.00
C ALA A 245 6.69 -14.84 13.37
N ASP A 246 6.92 -15.96 14.06
CA ASP A 246 6.43 -17.27 13.61
C ASP A 246 4.92 -17.40 13.84
N ASN A 247 4.45 -17.12 15.07
CA ASN A 247 3.03 -17.10 15.38
C ASN A 247 2.73 -16.20 16.60
N GLN A 248 2.23 -14.99 16.35
CA GLN A 248 1.91 -14.02 17.40
C GLN A 248 0.92 -14.55 18.46
N PRO A 249 -0.25 -15.14 18.10
CA PRO A 249 -1.14 -15.74 19.10
C PRO A 249 -0.44 -16.78 19.99
N ARG A 250 0.37 -17.66 19.40
CA ARG A 250 1.12 -18.68 20.15
C ARG A 250 2.16 -18.06 21.07
N ALA A 251 2.88 -17.04 20.62
CA ALA A 251 3.85 -16.33 21.45
C ALA A 251 3.18 -15.69 22.69
N ARG A 252 1.97 -15.15 22.53
CA ARG A 252 1.19 -14.60 23.66
C ARG A 252 0.80 -15.67 24.69
N THR A 253 0.47 -16.89 24.23
CA THR A 253 0.19 -18.01 25.16
C THR A 253 1.42 -18.44 25.97
N LEU A 254 2.63 -18.14 25.49
CA LEU A 254 3.89 -18.35 26.21
C LEU A 254 4.25 -17.17 27.15
N GLY A 255 3.34 -16.20 27.34
CA GLY A 255 3.56 -15.03 28.20
C GLY A 255 4.43 -13.93 27.56
N ILE A 256 4.78 -14.04 26.27
CA ILE A 256 5.61 -13.05 25.59
C ILE A 256 4.77 -11.78 25.32
N ASN A 257 5.20 -10.64 25.83
CA ASN A 257 4.60 -9.34 25.52
C ASN A 257 4.92 -8.91 24.07
N THR A 258 4.15 -9.44 23.12
CA THR A 258 4.29 -9.13 21.69
C THR A 258 4.17 -7.63 21.38
N THR A 259 3.39 -6.88 22.15
CA THR A 259 3.20 -5.43 21.98
C THR A 259 4.47 -4.67 22.34
N GLY A 260 5.10 -4.99 23.47
CA GLY A 260 6.36 -4.37 23.89
C GLY A 260 7.53 -4.75 22.98
N VAL A 261 7.57 -6.02 22.55
CA VAL A 261 8.60 -6.51 21.62
C VAL A 261 8.49 -5.80 20.26
N THR A 262 7.28 -5.68 19.71
CA THR A 262 7.06 -4.97 18.45
C THR A 262 7.42 -3.50 18.58
N ALA A 263 7.06 -2.83 19.68
CA ALA A 263 7.43 -1.42 19.92
C ALA A 263 8.95 -1.17 19.81
N ARG A 264 9.77 -2.06 20.39
CA ARG A 264 11.24 -1.97 20.30
C ARG A 264 11.74 -2.15 18.86
N VAL A 265 11.10 -3.02 18.09
CA VAL A 265 11.41 -3.16 16.66
C VAL A 265 11.12 -1.87 15.92
N TRP A 266 10.03 -1.18 16.24
CA TRP A 266 9.67 0.10 15.61
C TRP A 266 10.68 1.22 15.91
N VAL A 267 11.38 1.19 17.05
CA VAL A 267 12.54 2.08 17.31
C VAL A 267 13.66 1.84 16.29
N LEU A 268 14.04 0.57 16.10
CA LEU A 268 15.07 0.20 15.12
C LEU A 268 14.66 0.56 13.68
N VAL A 269 13.38 0.36 13.35
CA VAL A 269 12.79 0.73 12.04
C VAL A 269 12.91 2.23 11.80
N GLY A 270 12.61 3.06 12.81
CA GLY A 270 12.74 4.52 12.71
C GLY A 270 14.19 4.96 12.57
N LEU A 271 15.11 4.34 13.31
CA LEU A 271 16.55 4.61 13.22
C LEU A 271 17.11 4.28 11.83
N LEU A 272 16.77 3.11 11.28
CA LEU A 272 17.20 2.69 9.94
C LEU A 272 16.62 3.57 8.83
N SER A 273 15.33 3.93 8.93
CA SER A 273 14.72 4.85 7.96
C SER A 273 15.33 6.24 8.03
N GLY A 274 15.53 6.78 9.23
CA GLY A 274 16.17 8.08 9.41
C GLY A 274 17.59 8.10 8.88
N ALA A 275 18.38 7.06 9.16
CA ALA A 275 19.74 6.94 8.65
C ALA A 275 19.77 6.91 7.12
N ALA A 276 18.91 6.11 6.49
CA ALA A 276 18.81 6.06 5.03
C ALA A 276 18.38 7.40 4.42
N GLY A 277 17.40 8.09 5.01
CA GLY A 277 16.95 9.41 4.56
C GLY A 277 18.04 10.46 4.65
N ILE A 278 18.73 10.55 5.79
CA ILE A 278 19.83 11.50 6.02
C ILE A 278 21.01 11.21 5.09
N LEU A 279 21.38 9.94 4.89
CA LEU A 279 22.44 9.56 3.95
C LEU A 279 22.07 9.94 2.50
N THR A 280 20.80 9.80 2.12
CA THR A 280 20.30 10.29 0.83
C THR A 280 20.50 11.80 0.71
N ALA A 281 20.18 12.56 1.77
CA ALA A 281 20.38 14.01 1.82
C ALA A 281 21.86 14.45 1.81
N PHE A 282 22.82 13.57 2.11
CA PHE A 282 24.24 13.87 1.91
C PHE A 282 24.61 13.84 0.42
N SER A 283 23.98 12.95 -0.34
CA SER A 283 24.31 12.64 -1.73
C SER A 283 23.53 13.45 -2.78
N SER A 284 22.38 14.03 -2.43
CA SER A 284 21.41 14.68 -3.35
C SER A 284 21.86 16.04 -3.94
N GLY A 285 23.17 16.25 -4.07
CA GLY A 285 23.80 17.55 -4.42
C GLY A 285 24.60 17.53 -5.70
N ALA A 286 24.53 16.44 -6.46
CA ALA A 286 25.30 16.25 -7.69
C ALA A 286 24.46 16.43 -8.97
N SER A 287 23.16 16.69 -8.89
CA SER A 287 22.30 16.97 -10.04
C SER A 287 21.59 18.31 -9.86
N GLY A 288 22.08 19.34 -10.56
CA GLY A 288 21.49 20.68 -10.52
C GLY A 288 20.10 20.75 -11.16
N GLY A 289 19.26 21.62 -10.63
CA GLY A 289 18.31 22.42 -11.41
C GLY A 289 17.09 21.75 -12.04
N ALA A 290 16.44 20.78 -11.40
CA ALA A 290 15.06 20.41 -11.77
C ALA A 290 14.09 20.85 -10.67
N GLU A 291 13.12 21.69 -11.06
CA GLU A 291 12.01 22.14 -10.22
C GLU A 291 11.46 20.97 -9.40
N SER A 292 11.65 21.04 -8.09
CA SER A 292 11.43 19.92 -7.20
C SER A 292 9.93 19.78 -6.90
N GLU A 293 9.22 19.12 -7.81
CA GLU A 293 7.86 18.67 -7.56
C GLU A 293 7.86 17.79 -6.29
N VAL A 294 6.96 18.06 -5.34
CA VAL A 294 6.80 17.25 -4.13
C VAL A 294 6.32 15.86 -4.56
N VAL A 295 7.26 14.94 -4.76
CA VAL A 295 6.97 13.58 -5.24
C VAL A 295 6.06 12.85 -4.23
N VAL A 296 4.83 12.58 -4.65
CA VAL A 296 3.81 11.90 -3.86
C VAL A 296 4.15 10.42 -3.74
N LEU A 297 4.69 9.96 -2.62
CA LEU A 297 5.14 8.56 -2.36
C LEU A 297 6.21 8.08 -3.35
N PRO A 298 7.48 7.90 -2.95
CA PRO A 298 8.54 7.42 -3.85
C PRO A 298 8.37 5.90 -4.16
N VAL A 299 7.40 5.54 -5.01
CA VAL A 299 7.02 4.14 -5.27
C VAL A 299 8.11 3.38 -6.00
N ARG A 300 8.88 4.05 -6.87
CA ARG A 300 10.05 3.47 -7.54
C ARG A 300 11.05 2.90 -6.51
N THR A 301 11.43 3.72 -5.53
CA THR A 301 12.30 3.31 -4.43
C THR A 301 11.67 2.21 -3.59
N LEU A 302 10.37 2.30 -3.32
CA LEU A 302 9.64 1.28 -2.57
C LEU A 302 9.63 -0.09 -3.28
N VAL A 303 9.42 -0.12 -4.60
CA VAL A 303 9.46 -1.37 -5.39
C VAL A 303 10.84 -2.01 -5.29
N LEU A 304 11.90 -1.22 -5.37
CA LEU A 304 13.26 -1.73 -5.28
C LEU A 304 13.58 -2.25 -3.87
N VAL A 305 13.17 -1.53 -2.82
CA VAL A 305 13.22 -1.99 -1.43
C VAL A 305 12.47 -3.33 -1.25
N LEU A 306 11.27 -3.46 -1.83
CA LEU A 306 10.46 -4.67 -1.78
C LEU A 306 11.09 -5.81 -2.61
N ALA A 307 11.73 -5.51 -3.74
CA ALA A 307 12.47 -6.48 -4.55
C ALA A 307 13.62 -7.08 -3.75
N VAL A 308 14.42 -6.23 -3.08
CA VAL A 308 15.48 -6.68 -2.14
C VAL A 308 14.89 -7.57 -1.05
N ALA A 309 13.77 -7.16 -0.44
CA ALA A 309 13.12 -7.92 0.62
C ALA A 309 12.60 -9.30 0.12
N VAL A 310 12.06 -9.36 -1.10
CA VAL A 310 11.59 -10.60 -1.74
C VAL A 310 12.75 -11.55 -2.06
N VAL A 311 13.86 -11.03 -2.61
CA VAL A 311 15.08 -11.81 -2.86
C VAL A 311 15.62 -12.37 -1.55
N ALA A 312 15.57 -11.57 -0.48
CA ALA A 312 15.94 -11.97 0.88
C ALA A 312 14.91 -12.90 1.57
N ARG A 313 13.81 -13.25 0.89
CA ARG A 313 12.66 -14.02 1.41
C ARG A 313 12.06 -13.44 2.71
N PHE A 314 12.15 -12.13 2.90
CA PHE A 314 11.81 -11.45 4.15
C PHE A 314 12.50 -12.06 5.40
N ALA A 315 13.67 -12.66 5.21
CA ALA A 315 14.32 -13.44 6.27
C ALA A 315 15.83 -13.24 6.39
N SER A 316 16.57 -13.28 5.30
CA SER A 316 18.04 -13.24 5.37
C SER A 316 18.57 -11.82 5.19
N LEU A 317 19.15 -11.24 6.24
CA LEU A 317 19.74 -9.90 6.18
C LEU A 317 21.00 -9.86 5.29
N GLY A 318 21.80 -10.93 5.28
CA GLY A 318 22.96 -11.03 4.40
C GLY A 318 22.55 -11.14 2.92
N MET A 319 21.48 -11.90 2.64
CA MET A 319 20.92 -11.96 1.29
C MET A 319 20.34 -10.60 0.86
N ALA A 320 19.74 -9.85 1.78
CA ALA A 320 19.29 -8.49 1.51
C ALA A 320 20.47 -7.57 1.14
N ALA A 321 21.60 -7.65 1.86
CA ALA A 321 22.79 -6.87 1.54
C ALA A 321 23.35 -7.19 0.15
N LEU A 322 23.47 -8.47 -0.17
CA LEU A 322 23.96 -8.91 -1.49
C LEU A 322 22.99 -8.50 -2.60
N ALA A 323 21.68 -8.69 -2.40
CA ALA A 323 20.67 -8.29 -3.37
C ALA A 323 20.64 -6.78 -3.59
N ALA A 324 20.76 -5.98 -2.52
CA ALA A 324 20.77 -4.52 -2.62
C ALA A 324 22.02 -4.00 -3.34
N ALA A 325 23.20 -4.58 -3.06
CA ALA A 325 24.44 -4.26 -3.77
C ALA A 325 24.33 -4.59 -5.26
N VAL A 326 23.86 -5.80 -5.59
CA VAL A 326 23.73 -6.24 -7.00
C VAL A 326 22.69 -5.38 -7.72
N LEU A 327 21.48 -5.19 -7.16
CA LEU A 327 20.45 -4.38 -7.80
C LEU A 327 20.89 -2.92 -7.99
N GLY A 328 21.65 -2.36 -7.03
CA GLY A 328 22.23 -1.04 -7.17
C GLY A 328 23.30 -0.95 -8.27
N ILE A 329 24.20 -1.95 -8.36
CA ILE A 329 25.16 -2.06 -9.48
C ILE A 329 24.43 -2.12 -10.82
N VAL A 330 23.39 -2.93 -10.92
CA VAL A 330 22.66 -3.10 -12.17
C VAL A 330 21.91 -1.82 -12.52
N GLN A 331 21.34 -1.11 -11.52
CA GLN A 331 20.72 0.20 -11.73
C GLN A 331 21.70 1.22 -12.32
N GLU A 332 22.88 1.38 -11.73
CA GLU A 332 23.89 2.31 -12.25
C GLU A 332 24.48 1.86 -13.58
N SER A 333 24.60 0.55 -13.82
CA SER A 333 25.04 0.03 -15.13
C SER A 333 24.06 0.39 -16.24
N ALA A 334 22.75 0.38 -15.96
CA ALA A 334 21.72 0.77 -16.91
C ALA A 334 21.78 2.27 -17.20
N VAL A 335 21.94 3.10 -16.17
CA VAL A 335 22.14 4.55 -16.34
C VAL A 335 23.40 4.84 -17.16
N TRP A 336 24.50 4.13 -16.89
CA TRP A 336 25.74 4.32 -17.64
C TRP A 336 25.66 3.86 -19.09
N SER A 337 25.17 2.64 -19.33
CA SER A 337 25.17 2.04 -20.67
C SER A 337 24.03 2.55 -21.55
N LEU A 338 22.88 2.90 -20.97
CA LEU A 338 21.63 3.18 -21.70
C LEU A 338 21.12 4.60 -21.41
N SER A 339 21.83 5.41 -20.62
CA SER A 339 21.40 6.74 -20.16
C SER A 339 20.02 6.76 -19.48
N SER A 340 19.51 5.59 -19.06
CA SER A 340 18.13 5.42 -18.63
C SER A 340 17.97 4.20 -17.72
N THR A 341 17.10 4.31 -16.71
CA THR A 341 16.77 3.22 -15.78
C THR A 341 15.61 2.34 -16.27
N ALA A 342 14.91 2.72 -17.33
CA ALA A 342 13.71 2.03 -17.78
C ALA A 342 13.90 0.54 -18.13
N PRO A 343 15.02 0.08 -18.75
CA PRO A 343 15.21 -1.33 -19.10
C PRO A 343 15.34 -2.21 -17.85
N LEU A 344 15.91 -1.64 -16.80
CA LEU A 344 16.04 -2.27 -15.49
C LEU A 344 14.70 -2.36 -14.77
N GLU A 345 13.93 -1.27 -14.81
CA GLU A 345 12.58 -1.24 -14.28
C GLU A 345 11.67 -2.22 -15.03
N ALA A 346 11.81 -2.35 -16.35
CA ALA A 346 11.18 -3.41 -17.16
C ALA A 346 11.59 -4.80 -16.68
N GLY A 347 12.89 -4.97 -16.44
CA GLY A 347 13.49 -6.19 -15.94
C GLY A 347 12.96 -6.59 -14.57
N PHE A 348 12.62 -5.64 -13.68
CA PHE A 348 12.20 -5.96 -12.31
C PHE A 348 11.00 -6.87 -12.24
N VAL A 349 10.00 -6.72 -13.11
CA VAL A 349 8.84 -7.64 -13.15
C VAL A 349 9.28 -9.03 -13.54
N VAL A 350 10.14 -9.14 -14.54
CA VAL A 350 10.66 -10.41 -15.05
C VAL A 350 11.53 -11.07 -13.97
N ILE A 351 12.41 -10.31 -13.33
CA ILE A 351 13.32 -10.77 -12.27
C ILE A 351 12.51 -11.22 -11.05
N VAL A 352 11.64 -10.36 -10.52
CA VAL A 352 10.80 -10.67 -9.35
C VAL A 352 9.88 -11.83 -9.67
N GLY A 353 9.24 -11.83 -10.84
CA GLY A 353 8.40 -12.93 -11.32
C GLY A 353 9.15 -14.26 -11.43
N ALA A 354 10.32 -14.26 -12.08
CA ALA A 354 11.17 -15.44 -12.24
C ALA A 354 11.69 -15.95 -10.89
N LEU A 355 12.19 -15.07 -10.03
CA LEU A 355 12.65 -15.41 -8.68
C LEU A 355 11.53 -16.05 -7.86
N LEU A 356 10.34 -15.46 -7.90
CA LEU A 356 9.17 -15.96 -7.20
C LEU A 356 8.68 -17.31 -7.76
N LEU A 357 8.82 -17.55 -9.07
CA LEU A 357 8.55 -18.85 -9.69
C LEU A 357 9.59 -19.92 -9.35
N LEU A 358 10.86 -19.54 -9.25
CA LEU A 358 12.00 -20.41 -8.91
C LEU A 358 12.02 -20.75 -7.41
N GLN A 359 11.42 -19.93 -6.56
CA GLN A 359 11.24 -20.19 -5.14
C GLN A 359 10.31 -21.40 -4.92
N ARG A 360 10.89 -22.61 -4.79
CA ARG A 360 10.18 -23.79 -4.25
C ARG A 360 9.82 -23.53 -2.78
N ARG A 361 8.66 -22.93 -2.54
CA ARG A 361 8.13 -22.75 -1.18
C ARG A 361 7.47 -24.05 -0.70
N ARG A 362 7.91 -24.55 0.46
CA ARG A 362 7.07 -25.40 1.31
C ARG A 362 6.20 -24.43 2.11
N ASP A 363 4.97 -24.22 1.69
CA ASP A 363 4.02 -23.39 2.44
C ASP A 363 3.86 -23.99 3.85
N SER A 364 4.21 -23.23 4.88
CA SER A 364 3.89 -23.63 6.25
C SER A 364 2.38 -23.45 6.45
N ARG A 365 1.75 -24.29 7.28
CA ARG A 365 0.33 -24.09 7.68
C ARG A 365 0.08 -22.68 8.23
N ALA A 366 1.10 -22.05 8.83
CA ALA A 366 1.04 -20.68 9.29
C ALA A 366 0.86 -19.66 8.15
N ASP A 367 1.45 -19.89 6.97
CA ASP A 367 1.32 -18.98 5.82
C ASP A 367 -0.09 -19.03 5.22
N VAL A 368 -0.74 -20.21 5.25
CA VAL A 368 -2.12 -20.40 4.78
C VAL A 368 -3.12 -19.66 5.67
N VAL A 369 -2.99 -19.79 6.99
CA VAL A 369 -3.85 -19.08 7.96
C VAL A 369 -3.62 -17.57 7.87
N THR A 370 -2.37 -17.13 7.67
CA THR A 370 -2.05 -15.69 7.50
C THR A 370 -2.65 -15.12 6.22
N ALA A 371 -2.66 -15.88 5.12
CA ALA A 371 -3.28 -15.47 3.86
C ALA A 371 -4.81 -15.25 4.00
N ALA A 372 -5.49 -16.02 4.84
CA ALA A 372 -6.91 -15.82 5.15
C ALA A 372 -7.18 -14.47 5.84
N GLY A 373 -6.21 -13.95 6.59
CA GLY A 373 -6.30 -12.63 7.23
C GLY A 373 -6.42 -11.46 6.24
N TRP A 374 -5.99 -11.60 4.99
CA TRP A 374 -6.08 -10.56 3.95
C TRP A 374 -7.48 -10.43 3.32
N GLN A 375 -8.46 -11.27 3.73
CA GLN A 375 -9.74 -11.46 3.04
C GLN A 375 -10.92 -10.67 3.68
N GLY A 376 -10.63 -9.63 4.46
CA GLY A 376 -11.54 -9.05 5.46
C GLY A 376 -12.74 -8.20 4.99
N ALA A 377 -13.08 -8.17 3.70
CA ALA A 377 -14.23 -7.39 3.25
C ALA A 377 -15.53 -8.18 3.44
N ARG A 378 -16.31 -7.87 4.49
CA ARG A 378 -17.64 -8.45 4.71
C ARG A 378 -18.52 -8.18 3.50
N GLU A 379 -19.09 -9.24 2.93
CA GLU A 379 -19.96 -9.10 1.77
C GLU A 379 -21.29 -8.45 2.18
N PRO A 380 -21.75 -7.40 1.48
CA PRO A 380 -23.02 -6.79 1.78
C PRO A 380 -24.15 -7.76 1.48
N ARG A 381 -25.01 -7.95 2.49
CA ARG A 381 -26.20 -8.78 2.37
C ARG A 381 -27.10 -8.21 1.26
N PRO A 382 -27.58 -9.03 0.32
CA PRO A 382 -28.55 -8.57 -0.65
C PRO A 382 -29.88 -8.24 0.04
N ILE A 383 -30.66 -7.33 -0.55
CA ILE A 383 -32.02 -7.05 -0.06
C ILE A 383 -32.81 -8.38 -0.07
N PRO A 384 -33.40 -8.80 1.07
CA PRO A 384 -34.15 -10.04 1.19
C PRO A 384 -35.29 -10.12 0.17
N ARG A 385 -35.57 -11.32 -0.37
CA ARG A 385 -36.56 -11.49 -1.45
C ARG A 385 -37.96 -11.12 -0.98
N GLU A 386 -38.24 -11.37 0.29
CA GLU A 386 -39.47 -11.11 1.02
C GLU A 386 -39.82 -9.60 1.01
N LEU A 387 -38.81 -8.73 1.09
CA LEU A 387 -38.99 -7.27 1.12
C LEU A 387 -38.92 -6.61 -0.26
N ARG A 388 -38.38 -7.28 -1.29
CA ARG A 388 -38.30 -6.70 -2.66
C ARG A 388 -39.68 -6.47 -3.28
N GLY A 389 -40.66 -7.28 -2.89
CA GLY A 389 -42.04 -7.16 -3.37
C GLY A 389 -42.77 -5.94 -2.83
N VAL A 390 -42.36 -5.44 -1.66
CA VAL A 390 -43.05 -4.37 -0.92
C VAL A 390 -43.00 -3.05 -1.71
N PRO A 391 -44.15 -2.37 -1.93
CA PRO A 391 -44.22 -1.15 -2.75
C PRO A 391 -43.35 -0.02 -2.19
N VAL A 392 -43.26 0.11 -0.86
CA VAL A 392 -42.40 1.10 -0.19
C VAL A 392 -40.91 0.88 -0.51
N VAL A 393 -40.43 -0.37 -0.38
CA VAL A 393 -39.02 -0.72 -0.66
C VAL A 393 -38.72 -0.56 -2.15
N ARG A 394 -39.65 -0.95 -3.02
CA ARG A 394 -39.53 -0.74 -4.47
C ARG A 394 -39.49 0.75 -4.83
N GLY A 395 -40.31 1.56 -4.17
CA GLY A 395 -40.31 3.02 -4.28
C GLY A 395 -38.97 3.62 -3.88
N TRP A 396 -38.36 3.17 -2.78
CA TRP A 396 -37.04 3.64 -2.34
C TRP A 396 -35.91 3.25 -3.29
N VAL A 397 -35.91 2.01 -3.79
CA VAL A 397 -34.88 1.55 -4.74
C VAL A 397 -34.99 2.31 -6.06
N ARG A 398 -36.21 2.47 -6.59
CA ARG A 398 -36.43 3.23 -7.83
C ARG A 398 -36.14 4.71 -7.63
N GLY A 399 -36.64 5.31 -6.54
CA GLY A 399 -36.42 6.71 -6.20
C GLY A 399 -34.94 7.02 -5.99
N GLY A 400 -34.21 6.18 -5.25
CA GLY A 400 -32.77 6.31 -5.10
C GLY A 400 -32.00 6.19 -6.42
N GLY A 401 -32.41 5.25 -7.29
CA GLY A 401 -31.85 5.14 -8.64
C GLY A 401 -32.10 6.38 -9.50
N VAL A 402 -33.31 6.94 -9.45
CA VAL A 402 -33.66 8.18 -10.15
C VAL A 402 -32.87 9.37 -9.60
N ILE A 403 -32.73 9.50 -8.28
CA ILE A 403 -31.93 10.57 -7.67
C ILE A 403 -30.47 10.48 -8.12
N VAL A 404 -29.87 9.29 -8.09
CA VAL A 404 -28.49 9.10 -8.57
C VAL A 404 -28.38 9.46 -10.05
N ALA A 405 -29.33 9.03 -10.89
CA ALA A 405 -29.34 9.38 -12.31
C ALA A 405 -29.47 10.90 -12.52
N VAL A 406 -30.36 11.57 -11.80
CA VAL A 406 -30.55 13.04 -11.88
C VAL A 406 -29.29 13.76 -11.45
N VAL A 407 -28.64 13.33 -10.36
CA VAL A 407 -27.40 13.94 -9.88
C VAL A 407 -26.29 13.76 -10.91
N VAL A 408 -26.05 12.54 -11.39
CA VAL A 408 -25.02 12.27 -12.41
C VAL A 408 -25.30 13.06 -13.69
N LEU A 409 -26.54 13.08 -14.17
CA LEU A 409 -26.87 13.78 -15.41
C LEU A 409 -26.86 15.31 -15.27
N GLY A 410 -27.20 15.83 -14.10
CA GLY A 410 -27.32 17.26 -13.81
C GLY A 410 -26.02 17.95 -13.38
N LEU A 411 -25.07 17.23 -12.77
CA LEU A 411 -23.82 17.80 -12.26
C LEU A 411 -23.03 18.66 -13.29
N PRO A 412 -22.86 18.25 -14.56
CA PRO A 412 -22.13 19.05 -15.56
C PRO A 412 -22.75 20.41 -15.91
N TRP A 413 -24.00 20.62 -15.53
CA TRP A 413 -24.72 21.89 -15.76
C TRP A 413 -24.49 22.91 -14.65
N VAL A 414 -24.13 22.43 -13.46
CA VAL A 414 -23.86 23.26 -12.28
C VAL A 414 -22.37 23.55 -12.14
N LEU A 415 -21.53 22.58 -12.49
CA LEU A 415 -20.08 22.65 -12.36
C LEU A 415 -19.43 23.49 -13.46
N SER A 416 -18.27 24.06 -13.13
CA SER A 416 -17.42 24.72 -14.13
C SER A 416 -16.90 23.70 -15.16
N PRO A 417 -16.46 24.15 -16.35
CA PRO A 417 -15.93 23.24 -17.37
C PRO A 417 -14.69 22.46 -16.88
N SER A 418 -13.82 23.11 -16.10
CA SER A 418 -12.66 22.47 -15.44
C SER A 418 -13.08 21.42 -14.41
N ASP A 419 -14.05 21.73 -13.53
CA ASP A 419 -14.54 20.79 -12.52
C ASP A 419 -15.23 19.59 -13.16
N THR A 420 -15.92 19.82 -14.29
CA THR A 420 -16.52 18.75 -15.10
C THR A 420 -15.45 17.81 -15.65
N ASN A 421 -14.30 18.34 -16.08
CA ASN A 421 -13.18 17.51 -16.52
C ASN A 421 -12.58 16.70 -15.35
N VAL A 422 -12.34 17.34 -14.20
CA VAL A 422 -11.86 16.65 -12.99
C VAL A 422 -12.82 15.53 -12.60
N LEU A 423 -14.13 15.78 -12.61
CA LEU A 423 -15.12 14.76 -12.29
C LEU A 423 -15.13 13.62 -13.33
N SER A 424 -14.93 13.93 -14.61
CA SER A 424 -14.81 12.92 -15.68
C SER A 424 -13.63 11.97 -15.45
N VAL A 425 -12.47 12.52 -15.07
CA VAL A 425 -11.28 11.73 -14.68
C VAL A 425 -11.61 10.83 -13.49
N HIS A 426 -12.33 11.34 -12.49
CA HIS A 426 -12.72 10.55 -11.32
C HIS A 426 -13.75 9.46 -11.65
N LEU A 427 -14.64 9.65 -12.63
CA LEU A 427 -15.51 8.58 -13.12
C LEU A 427 -14.70 7.44 -13.77
N ALA A 428 -13.63 7.76 -14.50
CA ALA A 428 -12.70 6.75 -15.00
C ALA A 428 -11.94 6.07 -13.85
N TYR A 429 -11.56 6.80 -12.79
CA TYR A 429 -10.99 6.21 -11.58
C TYR A 429 -11.96 5.28 -10.85
N VAL A 430 -13.27 5.55 -10.86
CA VAL A 430 -14.30 4.61 -10.37
C VAL A 430 -14.21 3.30 -11.15
N LEU A 431 -14.06 3.34 -12.48
CA LEU A 431 -13.96 2.13 -13.30
C LEU A 431 -12.69 1.32 -12.95
N VAL A 432 -11.56 2.00 -12.73
CA VAL A 432 -10.33 1.36 -12.21
C VAL A 432 -10.58 0.77 -10.81
N ALA A 433 -11.24 1.49 -9.91
CA ALA A 433 -11.54 1.00 -8.56
C ALA A 433 -12.50 -0.20 -8.57
N VAL A 434 -13.45 -0.24 -9.50
CA VAL A 434 -14.35 -1.39 -9.72
C VAL A 434 -13.58 -2.58 -10.27
N SER A 435 -12.56 -2.37 -11.09
CA SER A 435 -11.68 -3.44 -11.53
C SER A 435 -10.86 -4.04 -10.38
N LEU A 436 -10.46 -3.21 -9.40
CA LEU A 436 -9.87 -3.68 -8.13
C LEU A 436 -10.87 -4.51 -7.34
N LEU A 437 -12.14 -4.10 -7.22
CA LEU A 437 -13.17 -4.88 -6.50
C LEU A 437 -13.28 -6.33 -6.99
N VAL A 438 -13.18 -6.57 -8.31
CA VAL A 438 -13.23 -7.92 -8.86
C VAL A 438 -12.05 -8.77 -8.38
N LEU A 439 -10.84 -8.21 -8.38
CA LEU A 439 -9.62 -8.95 -8.09
C LEU A 439 -9.34 -9.02 -6.57
N THR A 440 -9.31 -7.87 -5.91
CA THR A 440 -9.00 -7.73 -4.48
C THR A 440 -10.19 -8.09 -3.61
N GLY A 441 -11.38 -7.61 -3.98
CA GLY A 441 -12.62 -7.86 -3.24
C GLY A 441 -13.11 -9.28 -3.39
N TRP A 442 -13.39 -9.74 -4.62
CA TRP A 442 -14.05 -11.02 -4.86
C TRP A 442 -13.09 -12.19 -5.04
N ALA A 443 -11.98 -12.03 -5.78
CA ALA A 443 -11.00 -13.09 -5.95
C ALA A 443 -10.02 -13.23 -4.75
N GLY A 444 -9.99 -12.24 -3.86
CA GLY A 444 -9.12 -12.22 -2.67
C GLY A 444 -7.64 -12.02 -3.01
N GLN A 445 -7.34 -11.45 -4.17
CA GLN A 445 -5.98 -11.27 -4.68
C GLN A 445 -5.63 -9.79 -4.65
N VAL A 446 -4.73 -9.36 -3.77
CA VAL A 446 -4.35 -7.95 -3.66
C VAL A 446 -3.52 -7.54 -4.87
N SER A 447 -3.96 -6.48 -5.56
CA SER A 447 -3.29 -5.86 -6.69
C SER A 447 -3.04 -4.38 -6.38
N LEU A 448 -1.79 -3.96 -6.51
CA LEU A 448 -1.35 -2.57 -6.39
C LEU A 448 -0.88 -2.02 -7.75
N GLY A 449 -1.14 -2.74 -8.84
CA GLY A 449 -0.65 -2.42 -10.18
C GLY A 449 -1.72 -1.99 -11.17
N GLN A 450 -2.90 -1.59 -10.71
CA GLN A 450 -4.05 -1.42 -11.59
C GLN A 450 -3.86 -0.33 -12.64
N PHE A 451 -3.13 0.73 -12.31
CA PHE A 451 -2.74 1.76 -13.28
C PHE A 451 -1.73 1.26 -14.31
N GLY A 452 -0.97 0.19 -14.04
CA GLY A 452 -0.19 -0.47 -15.07
C GLY A 452 -1.07 -1.06 -16.18
N PHE A 453 -2.19 -1.68 -15.83
CA PHE A 453 -3.16 -2.15 -16.83
C PHE A 453 -3.86 -0.99 -17.56
N ALA A 454 -4.15 0.09 -16.84
CA ALA A 454 -4.67 1.32 -17.46
C ALA A 454 -3.68 1.91 -18.46
N ALA A 455 -2.39 1.97 -18.11
CA ALA A 455 -1.31 2.45 -18.98
C ALA A 455 -1.19 1.61 -20.26
N VAL A 456 -1.29 0.27 -20.17
CA VAL A 456 -1.33 -0.59 -21.38
C VAL A 456 -2.51 -0.21 -22.28
N GLY A 457 -3.70 -0.01 -21.71
CA GLY A 457 -4.88 0.38 -22.48
C GLY A 457 -4.76 1.76 -23.13
N ALA A 458 -4.20 2.73 -22.40
CA ALA A 458 -3.92 4.07 -22.89
C ALA A 458 -2.91 4.04 -24.04
N TRP A 459 -1.80 3.30 -23.88
CA TRP A 459 -0.76 3.17 -24.89
C TRP A 459 -1.29 2.51 -26.18
N VAL A 460 -2.02 1.40 -26.07
CA VAL A 460 -2.61 0.73 -27.25
C VAL A 460 -3.60 1.65 -27.98
N THR A 461 -4.39 2.43 -27.23
CA THR A 461 -5.33 3.39 -27.82
C THR A 461 -4.61 4.51 -28.56
N ALA A 462 -3.54 5.03 -27.96
CA ALA A 462 -2.75 6.13 -28.48
C ALA A 462 -2.01 5.75 -29.77
N VAL A 463 -1.24 4.65 -29.73
CA VAL A 463 -0.37 4.22 -30.83
C VAL A 463 -1.17 3.78 -32.06
N LEU A 464 -2.34 3.19 -31.84
CA LEU A 464 -3.20 2.75 -32.94
C LEU A 464 -4.15 3.85 -33.44
N GLU A 465 -4.12 5.05 -32.83
CA GLU A 465 -5.00 6.18 -33.14
C GLU A 465 -6.47 5.78 -33.31
N LEU A 466 -6.93 4.84 -32.47
CA LEU A 466 -8.27 4.29 -32.59
C LEU A 466 -9.31 5.37 -32.31
N ASN A 467 -10.53 5.18 -32.79
CA ASN A 467 -11.69 5.92 -32.28
C ASN A 467 -12.14 5.29 -30.95
N LEU A 468 -12.74 6.08 -30.06
CA LEU A 468 -13.06 5.62 -28.70
C LEU A 468 -13.86 4.31 -28.65
N LEU A 469 -14.83 4.13 -29.57
CA LEU A 469 -15.71 2.96 -29.56
C LEU A 469 -14.95 1.65 -29.88
N VAL A 470 -13.91 1.71 -30.70
CA VAL A 470 -13.03 0.57 -30.99
C VAL A 470 -11.88 0.50 -29.97
N ALA A 471 -11.42 1.64 -29.47
CA ALA A 471 -10.41 1.73 -28.44
C ALA A 471 -10.83 0.97 -27.17
N LEU A 472 -12.07 1.14 -26.70
CA LEU A 472 -12.56 0.49 -25.49
C LEU A 472 -12.42 -1.05 -25.49
N PRO A 473 -12.94 -1.80 -26.49
CA PRO A 473 -12.77 -3.25 -26.53
C PRO A 473 -11.34 -3.66 -26.82
N VAL A 474 -10.60 -2.97 -27.70
CA VAL A 474 -9.21 -3.33 -28.05
C VAL A 474 -8.27 -3.11 -26.86
N ALA A 475 -8.34 -1.95 -26.21
CA ALA A 475 -7.61 -1.66 -24.98
C ALA A 475 -7.99 -2.65 -23.87
N GLY A 476 -9.29 -2.93 -23.70
CA GLY A 476 -9.75 -3.93 -22.74
C GLY A 476 -9.16 -5.31 -23.01
N LEU A 477 -9.13 -5.78 -24.26
CA LEU A 477 -8.53 -7.07 -24.60
C LEU A 477 -7.02 -7.10 -24.38
N ALA A 478 -6.31 -6.01 -24.70
CA ALA A 478 -4.88 -5.87 -24.41
C ALA A 478 -4.60 -5.91 -22.90
N GLY A 479 -5.40 -5.20 -22.10
CA GLY A 479 -5.34 -5.24 -20.64
C GLY A 479 -5.64 -6.61 -20.06
N ALA A 480 -6.63 -7.32 -20.60
CA ALA A 480 -6.95 -8.69 -20.21
C ALA A 480 -5.78 -9.64 -20.51
N ALA A 481 -5.16 -9.52 -21.69
CA ALA A 481 -3.99 -10.31 -22.06
C ALA A 481 -2.81 -10.03 -21.13
N ALA A 482 -2.48 -8.76 -20.89
CA ALA A 482 -1.44 -8.36 -19.95
C ALA A 482 -1.71 -8.89 -18.53
N ALA A 483 -2.95 -8.77 -18.05
CA ALA A 483 -3.34 -9.26 -16.73
C ALA A 483 -3.27 -10.79 -16.62
N VAL A 484 -3.55 -11.54 -17.69
CA VAL A 484 -3.35 -13.00 -17.72
C VAL A 484 -1.87 -13.35 -17.68
N VAL A 485 -1.03 -12.66 -18.47
CA VAL A 485 0.43 -12.89 -18.49
C VAL A 485 1.04 -12.65 -17.12
N ILE A 486 0.68 -11.55 -16.45
CA ILE A 486 1.12 -11.24 -15.07
C ILE A 486 0.43 -12.16 -14.05
N GLY A 487 -0.82 -12.56 -14.33
CA GLY A 487 -1.62 -13.49 -13.55
C GLY A 487 -1.05 -14.91 -13.48
N LEU A 488 -0.34 -15.35 -14.52
CA LEU A 488 0.26 -16.70 -14.60
C LEU A 488 1.26 -17.01 -13.47
N PRO A 489 2.32 -16.22 -13.27
CA PRO A 489 3.24 -16.40 -12.14
C PRO A 489 2.58 -16.09 -10.79
N ALA A 490 1.67 -15.11 -10.78
CA ALA A 490 0.87 -14.71 -9.62
C ALA A 490 0.09 -15.85 -8.95
N LEU A 491 -0.27 -16.91 -9.67
CA LEU A 491 -1.02 -18.05 -9.13
C LEU A 491 -0.26 -18.89 -8.11
N LYS A 492 1.08 -18.87 -8.15
CA LYS A 492 1.92 -19.50 -7.12
C LYS A 492 2.16 -18.56 -5.93
N LEU A 493 1.76 -17.30 -6.06
CA LEU A 493 2.00 -16.24 -5.09
C LEU A 493 0.74 -16.01 -4.26
N ARG A 494 0.93 -15.82 -2.96
CA ARG A 494 -0.16 -15.52 -2.03
C ARG A 494 0.04 -14.15 -1.40
N GLY A 495 -1.07 -13.46 -1.19
CA GLY A 495 -1.15 -12.21 -0.42
C GLY A 495 -0.19 -11.16 -0.95
N LEU A 496 0.78 -10.80 -0.11
CA LEU A 496 1.68 -9.68 -0.36
C LEU A 496 2.58 -9.84 -1.61
N ASN A 497 3.11 -11.04 -1.88
CA ASN A 497 4.05 -11.20 -3.00
C ASN A 497 3.39 -10.89 -4.35
N LEU A 498 2.08 -11.15 -4.45
CA LEU A 498 1.30 -10.77 -5.61
C LEU A 498 1.19 -9.25 -5.73
N ALA A 499 0.87 -8.57 -4.64
CA ALA A 499 0.76 -7.11 -4.61
C ALA A 499 2.07 -6.45 -5.06
N ILE A 500 3.22 -6.94 -4.56
CA ILE A 500 4.56 -6.48 -4.96
C ILE A 500 4.79 -6.70 -6.46
N MET A 501 4.43 -7.88 -6.98
CA MET A 501 4.57 -8.17 -8.40
C MET A 501 3.74 -7.22 -9.28
N THR A 502 2.49 -6.97 -8.90
CA THR A 502 1.63 -6.04 -9.66
C THR A 502 2.13 -4.60 -9.59
N LEU A 503 2.70 -4.18 -8.45
CA LEU A 503 3.29 -2.85 -8.30
C LEU A 503 4.54 -2.70 -9.18
N ALA A 504 5.42 -3.71 -9.19
CA ALA A 504 6.55 -3.75 -10.10
C ALA A 504 6.07 -3.66 -11.56
N PHE A 505 4.97 -4.33 -11.90
CA PHE A 505 4.37 -4.26 -13.23
C PHE A 505 3.91 -2.86 -13.61
N ALA A 506 3.26 -2.13 -12.71
CA ALA A 506 2.90 -0.75 -12.98
C ALA A 506 4.13 0.13 -13.23
N VAL A 507 5.18 0.00 -12.40
CA VAL A 507 6.43 0.74 -12.63
C VAL A 507 7.03 0.39 -13.99
N SER A 508 7.20 -0.90 -14.31
CA SER A 508 7.76 -1.36 -15.59
C SER A 508 6.99 -0.87 -16.81
N VAL A 509 5.65 -0.93 -16.78
CA VAL A 509 4.83 -0.51 -17.92
C VAL A 509 4.97 0.98 -18.13
N THR A 510 4.83 1.78 -17.07
CA THR A 510 4.90 3.24 -17.21
C THR A 510 6.25 3.69 -17.74
N THR A 511 7.34 2.96 -17.45
CA THR A 511 8.67 3.37 -17.85
C THR A 511 9.12 2.84 -19.20
N VAL A 512 8.56 1.74 -19.67
CA VAL A 512 8.84 1.23 -21.02
C VAL A 512 7.85 1.72 -22.05
N PHE A 513 6.56 1.71 -21.70
CA PHE A 513 5.48 1.99 -22.66
C PHE A 513 5.29 3.49 -22.86
N LEU A 514 5.47 4.29 -21.80
CA LEU A 514 5.11 5.71 -21.84
C LEU A 514 6.30 6.66 -21.94
N SER A 515 7.52 6.18 -21.66
CA SER A 515 8.73 7.00 -21.77
C SER A 515 9.07 7.25 -23.24
N ALA A 516 9.41 8.51 -23.56
CA ALA A 516 9.79 8.93 -24.90
C ALA A 516 11.02 8.18 -25.44
N ASP A 517 11.92 7.74 -24.55
CA ASP A 517 13.15 7.01 -24.92
C ASP A 517 12.91 5.57 -25.41
N TYR A 518 11.67 5.06 -25.37
CA TYR A 518 11.34 3.67 -25.70
C TYR A 518 10.06 3.58 -26.56
N LEU A 519 9.07 2.79 -26.13
CA LEU A 519 7.82 2.61 -26.88
C LEU A 519 6.93 3.86 -26.84
N GLY A 520 7.28 4.85 -26.01
CA GLY A 520 6.60 6.15 -25.96
C GLY A 520 6.98 7.08 -27.10
N GLU A 521 8.07 6.83 -27.84
CA GLU A 521 8.46 7.61 -29.03
C GLU A 521 7.33 7.63 -30.09
N HIS A 522 6.56 6.54 -30.16
CA HIS A 522 5.48 6.34 -31.13
C HIS A 522 4.14 6.92 -30.66
N LEU A 523 4.09 7.58 -29.49
CA LEU A 523 2.87 8.21 -29.00
C LEU A 523 2.58 9.50 -29.79
N PRO A 524 1.33 9.71 -30.25
CA PRO A 524 0.97 10.95 -30.92
C PRO A 524 1.00 12.13 -29.93
N GLN A 525 1.36 13.32 -30.42
CA GLN A 525 1.41 14.54 -29.60
C GLN A 525 0.02 14.96 -29.08
N ALA A 526 -1.03 14.59 -29.79
CA ALA A 526 -2.41 14.80 -29.39
C ALA A 526 -3.26 13.60 -29.81
N MET A 527 -4.26 13.26 -29.00
CA MET A 527 -5.23 12.24 -29.35
C MET A 527 -6.06 12.66 -30.59
N PRO A 528 -6.44 11.72 -31.46
CA PRO A 528 -7.31 12.02 -32.59
C PRO A 528 -8.66 12.57 -32.12
N ALA A 529 -9.21 13.49 -32.91
CA ALA A 529 -10.49 14.14 -32.60
C ALA A 529 -11.58 13.10 -32.39
N MET A 530 -12.23 13.15 -31.23
CA MET A 530 -13.22 12.14 -30.87
C MET A 530 -14.52 12.40 -31.62
N SER A 531 -14.80 11.54 -32.61
CA SER A 531 -16.10 11.49 -33.27
C SER A 531 -16.81 10.17 -32.95
N LEU A 532 -18.11 10.27 -32.64
CA LEU A 532 -18.98 9.11 -32.46
C LEU A 532 -20.11 9.22 -33.48
N PHE A 533 -20.11 8.37 -34.49
CA PHE A 533 -21.07 8.43 -35.61
C PHE A 533 -21.17 9.82 -36.28
N GLY A 534 -20.06 10.58 -36.34
CA GLY A 534 -20.02 11.92 -36.92
C GLY A 534 -20.39 13.07 -35.97
N LEU A 535 -20.73 12.78 -34.70
CA LEU A 535 -20.89 13.81 -33.67
C LEU A 535 -19.53 14.13 -33.04
N ASP A 536 -19.17 15.41 -32.98
CA ASP A 536 -17.98 15.89 -32.29
C ASP A 536 -18.20 15.81 -30.77
N LEU A 537 -17.37 14.99 -30.10
CA LEU A 537 -17.39 14.79 -28.65
C LEU A 537 -16.25 15.53 -27.94
N SER A 538 -15.59 16.48 -28.61
CA SER A 538 -14.49 17.27 -28.05
C SER A 538 -14.86 18.07 -26.79
N GLY A 539 -16.16 18.36 -26.57
CA GLY A 539 -16.61 19.11 -25.40
C GLY A 539 -16.44 18.35 -24.08
N GLN A 540 -15.99 19.05 -23.02
CA GLN A 540 -15.80 18.48 -21.67
C GLN A 540 -17.08 17.83 -21.10
N ARG A 541 -18.26 18.41 -21.38
CA ARG A 541 -19.55 17.82 -21.01
C ARG A 541 -19.87 16.54 -21.79
N ALA A 542 -19.52 16.50 -23.08
CA ALA A 542 -19.73 15.30 -23.89
C ALA A 542 -18.85 14.15 -23.38
N MET A 543 -17.58 14.43 -23.07
CA MET A 543 -16.66 13.48 -22.45
C MET A 543 -17.14 12.97 -21.09
N TYR A 544 -17.73 13.83 -20.28
CA TYR A 544 -18.36 13.43 -19.03
C TYR A 544 -19.45 12.38 -19.25
N TYR A 545 -20.39 12.63 -20.16
CA TYR A 545 -21.50 11.72 -20.43
C TYR A 545 -21.02 10.39 -21.04
N VAL A 546 -20.05 10.45 -21.95
CA VAL A 546 -19.42 9.27 -22.53
C VAL A 546 -18.78 8.42 -21.43
N THR A 547 -17.99 9.05 -20.55
CA THR A 547 -17.36 8.35 -19.42
C THR A 547 -18.39 7.77 -18.46
N ALA A 548 -19.48 8.50 -18.17
CA ALA A 548 -20.58 8.04 -17.34
C ALA A 548 -21.29 6.81 -17.93
N VAL A 549 -21.50 6.78 -19.25
CA VAL A 549 -22.07 5.62 -19.96
C VAL A 549 -21.14 4.42 -19.89
N VAL A 550 -19.83 4.61 -20.12
CA VAL A 550 -18.87 3.50 -20.03
C VAL A 550 -18.77 2.98 -18.59
N LEU A 551 -18.78 3.87 -17.59
CA LEU A 551 -18.83 3.48 -16.19
C LEU A 551 -20.10 2.68 -15.88
N ALA A 552 -21.27 3.14 -16.36
CA ALA A 552 -22.53 2.41 -16.18
C ALA A 552 -22.48 1.02 -16.82
N ALA A 553 -21.90 0.89 -18.01
CA ALA A 553 -21.67 -0.39 -18.68
C ALA A 553 -20.71 -1.29 -17.89
N GLY A 554 -19.61 -0.74 -17.36
CA GLY A 554 -18.66 -1.45 -16.50
C GLY A 554 -19.31 -1.96 -15.21
N LEU A 555 -20.09 -1.11 -14.53
CA LEU A 555 -20.86 -1.49 -13.33
C LEU A 555 -21.89 -2.58 -13.64
N ALA A 556 -22.58 -2.50 -14.79
CA ALA A 556 -23.51 -3.52 -15.23
C ALA A 556 -22.80 -4.86 -15.52
N ALA A 557 -21.65 -4.82 -16.19
CA ALA A 557 -20.83 -6.00 -16.46
C ALA A 557 -20.37 -6.69 -15.17
N VAL A 558 -19.90 -5.91 -14.19
CA VAL A 558 -19.43 -6.40 -12.89
C VAL A 558 -20.60 -6.94 -12.05
N ALA A 559 -21.76 -6.27 -12.08
CA ALA A 559 -22.98 -6.77 -11.46
C ALA A 559 -23.48 -8.09 -12.09
N GLY A 560 -23.34 -8.23 -13.40
CA GLY A 560 -23.60 -9.47 -14.13
C GLY A 560 -22.64 -10.59 -13.72
N LEU A 561 -21.33 -10.29 -13.68
CA LEU A 561 -20.29 -11.22 -13.22
C LEU A 561 -20.59 -11.72 -11.81
N ARG A 562 -20.99 -10.85 -10.87
CA ARG A 562 -21.34 -11.23 -9.49
C ARG A 562 -22.47 -12.26 -9.45
N ARG A 563 -23.47 -12.15 -10.34
CA ARG A 563 -24.62 -13.06 -10.40
C ARG A 563 -24.30 -14.37 -11.12
N SER A 564 -23.22 -14.40 -11.91
CA SER A 564 -22.81 -15.56 -12.71
C SER A 564 -22.26 -16.72 -11.85
N ARG A 565 -22.08 -17.89 -12.48
CA ARG A 565 -21.39 -19.05 -11.87
C ARG A 565 -19.93 -18.71 -11.53
N THR A 566 -19.25 -17.97 -12.40
CA THR A 566 -17.86 -17.52 -12.22
C THR A 566 -17.70 -16.63 -10.99
N GLY A 567 -18.62 -15.67 -10.79
CA GLY A 567 -18.62 -14.81 -9.60
C GLY A 567 -18.76 -15.58 -8.29
N ARG A 568 -19.66 -16.59 -8.24
CA ARG A 568 -19.79 -17.45 -7.06
C ARG A 568 -18.55 -18.31 -6.82
N ALA A 569 -17.94 -18.83 -7.88
CA ALA A 569 -16.70 -19.60 -7.78
C ALA A 569 -15.53 -18.73 -7.27
N LEU A 570 -15.46 -17.46 -7.68
CA LEU A 570 -14.46 -16.50 -7.20
C LEU A 570 -14.59 -16.25 -5.70
N ILE A 571 -15.80 -15.90 -5.25
CA ILE A 571 -16.06 -15.61 -3.84
C ILE A 571 -15.83 -16.86 -2.98
N ALA A 572 -16.30 -18.04 -3.44
CA ALA A 572 -16.04 -19.29 -2.73
C ALA A 572 -14.53 -19.61 -2.65
N ALA A 573 -13.78 -19.37 -3.75
CA ALA A 573 -12.34 -19.65 -3.79
C ALA A 573 -11.54 -18.69 -2.90
N ARG A 574 -12.03 -17.47 -2.72
CA ARG A 574 -11.54 -16.52 -1.72
C ARG A 574 -11.80 -17.06 -0.33
N ASP A 575 -13.04 -17.40 0.00
CA ASP A 575 -13.44 -17.73 1.38
C ASP A 575 -12.81 -19.05 1.87
N ASN A 576 -12.76 -20.10 1.04
CA ASN A 576 -12.07 -21.35 1.36
C ASN A 576 -11.60 -22.11 0.11
N GLU A 577 -10.33 -21.94 -0.22
CA GLU A 577 -9.67 -22.56 -1.38
C GLU A 577 -9.73 -24.09 -1.33
N ALA A 578 -9.51 -24.71 -0.17
CA ALA A 578 -9.48 -26.17 -0.01
C ALA A 578 -10.86 -26.79 -0.24
N THR A 579 -11.92 -26.13 0.25
CA THR A 579 -13.30 -26.54 0.02
C THR A 579 -13.69 -26.41 -1.45
N VAL A 580 -13.26 -25.36 -2.14
CA VAL A 580 -13.56 -25.20 -3.57
C VAL A 580 -12.87 -26.27 -4.43
N GLN A 581 -11.65 -26.67 -4.07
CA GLN A 581 -10.96 -27.76 -4.73
C GLN A 581 -11.66 -29.12 -4.55
N SER A 582 -12.25 -29.40 -3.39
CA SER A 582 -12.99 -30.65 -3.18
C SER A 582 -14.27 -30.74 -4.02
N TYR A 583 -14.84 -29.61 -4.42
CA TYR A 583 -15.93 -29.53 -5.41
C TYR A 583 -15.46 -29.62 -6.88
N GLY A 584 -14.17 -29.89 -7.14
CA GLY A 584 -13.63 -30.05 -8.50
C GLY A 584 -13.47 -28.75 -9.29
N ILE A 585 -13.58 -27.59 -8.65
CA ILE A 585 -13.45 -26.29 -9.31
C ILE A 585 -11.96 -25.98 -9.51
N ASN A 586 -11.57 -25.73 -10.76
CA ASN A 586 -10.21 -25.38 -11.10
C ASN A 586 -9.89 -23.92 -10.69
N LEU A 587 -9.14 -23.76 -9.60
CA LEU A 587 -8.75 -22.45 -9.06
C LEU A 587 -7.92 -21.61 -10.03
N LEU A 588 -7.10 -22.27 -10.85
CA LEU A 588 -6.25 -21.61 -11.84
C LEU A 588 -7.12 -20.84 -12.83
N ARG A 589 -8.10 -21.52 -13.43
CA ARG A 589 -9.05 -20.87 -14.36
C ARG A 589 -9.84 -19.77 -13.66
N THR A 590 -10.35 -20.05 -12.46
CA THR A 590 -11.13 -19.07 -11.69
C THR A 590 -10.33 -17.79 -11.43
N ARG A 591 -9.10 -17.88 -10.91
CA ARG A 591 -8.24 -16.72 -10.66
C ARG A 591 -7.85 -15.99 -11.96
N LEU A 592 -7.47 -16.72 -13.01
CA LEU A 592 -7.12 -16.09 -14.30
C LEU A 592 -8.30 -15.35 -14.93
N THR A 593 -9.54 -15.85 -14.79
CA THR A 593 -10.71 -15.10 -15.26
C THR A 593 -10.92 -13.79 -14.51
N ALA A 594 -10.63 -13.75 -13.20
CA ALA A 594 -10.66 -12.49 -12.45
C ALA A 594 -9.56 -11.53 -12.88
N PHE A 595 -8.34 -12.02 -13.12
CA PHE A 595 -7.26 -11.20 -13.68
C PHE A 595 -7.64 -10.63 -15.05
N ALA A 596 -8.12 -11.46 -15.97
CA ALA A 596 -8.53 -11.04 -17.31
C ALA A 596 -9.63 -9.96 -17.26
N PHE A 597 -10.68 -10.19 -16.47
CA PHE A 597 -11.80 -9.25 -16.36
C PHE A 597 -11.41 -7.95 -15.64
N SER A 598 -10.56 -8.04 -14.61
CA SER A 598 -10.01 -6.88 -13.92
C SER A 598 -9.11 -6.05 -14.84
N GLY A 599 -8.18 -6.70 -15.55
CA GLY A 599 -7.31 -6.05 -16.55
C GLY A 599 -8.10 -5.41 -17.68
N PHE A 600 -9.17 -6.05 -18.15
CA PHE A 600 -10.07 -5.50 -19.16
C PHE A 600 -10.68 -4.16 -18.73
N LEU A 601 -11.26 -4.11 -17.53
CA LEU A 601 -11.89 -2.90 -17.02
C LEU A 601 -10.88 -1.78 -16.75
N ALA A 602 -9.70 -2.13 -16.21
CA ALA A 602 -8.64 -1.15 -15.95
C ALA A 602 -8.09 -0.55 -17.25
N ALA A 603 -7.84 -1.36 -18.27
CA ALA A 603 -7.34 -0.89 -19.56
C ALA A 603 -8.39 -0.09 -20.34
N ALA A 604 -9.67 -0.49 -20.27
CA ALA A 604 -10.76 0.32 -20.82
C ALA A 604 -10.86 1.70 -20.15
N ALA A 605 -10.67 1.77 -18.82
CA ALA A 605 -10.58 3.04 -18.11
C ALA A 605 -9.36 3.87 -18.56
N GLY A 606 -8.22 3.22 -18.79
CA GLY A 606 -7.01 3.86 -19.31
C GLY A 606 -7.19 4.46 -20.71
N ALA A 607 -7.91 3.77 -21.60
CA ALA A 607 -8.27 4.31 -22.91
C ALA A 607 -9.09 5.60 -22.79
N ILE A 608 -10.05 5.66 -21.87
CA ILE A 608 -10.84 6.87 -21.62
C ILE A 608 -9.95 7.99 -21.05
N LEU A 609 -9.07 7.65 -20.09
CA LEU A 609 -8.15 8.62 -19.49
C LEU A 609 -7.23 9.25 -20.54
N ALA A 610 -6.76 8.48 -21.53
CA ALA A 610 -5.96 9.01 -22.62
C ALA A 610 -6.68 10.14 -23.39
N TYR A 611 -7.98 10.00 -23.67
CA TYR A 611 -8.76 11.07 -24.29
C TYR A 611 -9.10 12.22 -23.35
N LEU A 612 -9.42 11.93 -22.08
CA LEU A 612 -9.74 12.97 -21.09
C LEU A 612 -8.56 13.89 -20.81
N LEU A 613 -7.34 13.34 -20.85
CA LEU A 613 -6.10 14.08 -20.62
C LEU A 613 -5.51 14.66 -21.92
N GLY A 614 -6.08 14.33 -23.09
CA GLY A 614 -5.62 14.79 -24.40
C GLY A 614 -4.34 14.13 -24.90
N GLY A 615 -3.76 13.20 -24.14
CA GLY A 615 -2.51 12.52 -24.44
C GLY A 615 -2.12 11.51 -23.36
N VAL A 616 -1.04 10.78 -23.59
CA VAL A 616 -0.52 9.79 -22.64
C VAL A 616 0.86 10.22 -22.18
N THR A 617 0.98 10.57 -20.90
CA THR A 617 2.26 10.93 -20.28
C THR A 617 2.59 9.97 -19.14
N PRO A 618 3.88 9.72 -18.84
CA PRO A 618 4.28 8.88 -17.71
C PRO A 618 3.71 9.34 -16.36
N GLY A 619 3.64 10.65 -16.14
CA GLY A 619 3.11 11.24 -14.89
C GLY A 619 1.62 11.01 -14.70
N ALA A 620 0.82 11.06 -15.79
CA ALA A 620 -0.61 10.81 -15.73
C ALA A 620 -0.96 9.38 -15.31
N PHE A 621 -0.09 8.42 -15.63
CA PHE A 621 -0.29 6.99 -15.34
C PHE A 621 0.63 6.46 -14.23
N ALA A 622 1.13 7.36 -13.38
CA ALA A 622 2.10 7.04 -12.34
C ALA A 622 1.64 5.89 -11.41
N PRO A 623 2.51 4.91 -11.06
CA PRO A 623 2.18 3.79 -10.17
C PRO A 623 1.62 4.19 -8.80
N GLU A 624 2.01 5.37 -8.31
CA GLU A 624 1.53 6.07 -7.12
C GLU A 624 0.00 6.17 -7.09
N VAL A 625 -0.61 6.45 -8.24
CA VAL A 625 -2.06 6.54 -8.39
C VAL A 625 -2.72 5.19 -8.09
N SER A 626 -2.11 4.05 -8.46
CA SER A 626 -2.66 2.72 -8.11
C SER A 626 -2.83 2.53 -6.61
N ILE A 627 -1.85 2.96 -5.82
CA ILE A 627 -1.86 2.81 -4.36
C ILE A 627 -2.94 3.70 -3.76
N THR A 628 -3.03 4.94 -4.24
CA THR A 628 -4.08 5.88 -3.81
C THR A 628 -5.47 5.33 -4.16
N LEU A 629 -5.70 4.90 -5.41
CA LEU A 629 -7.00 4.34 -5.79
C LEU A 629 -7.33 3.06 -5.02
N PHE A 630 -6.34 2.20 -4.74
CA PHE A 630 -6.54 1.04 -3.89
C PHE A 630 -6.92 1.42 -2.45
N ALA A 631 -6.23 2.40 -1.86
CA ALA A 631 -6.49 2.87 -0.51
C ALA A 631 -7.92 3.45 -0.40
N PHE A 632 -8.33 4.29 -1.35
CA PHE A 632 -9.67 4.88 -1.39
C PHE A 632 -10.76 3.86 -1.73
N ALA A 633 -10.49 2.87 -2.60
CA ALA A 633 -11.43 1.77 -2.85
C ALA A 633 -11.69 0.93 -1.59
N VAL A 634 -10.68 0.79 -0.73
CA VAL A 634 -10.82 0.09 0.56
C VAL A 634 -11.52 0.95 1.60
N ILE A 635 -11.24 2.26 1.69
CA ILE A 635 -12.05 3.18 2.50
C ILE A 635 -13.51 3.09 2.09
N GLY A 636 -13.79 3.07 0.78
CA GLY A 636 -15.14 2.93 0.26
C GLY A 636 -15.76 1.59 0.64
N GLY A 637 -14.97 0.51 0.59
CA GLY A 637 -15.30 -0.83 1.06
C GLY A 637 -15.34 -1.87 -0.07
N LEU A 638 -14.36 -2.77 -0.14
CA LEU A 638 -14.26 -3.80 -1.19
C LEU A 638 -15.25 -4.96 -1.06
N GLY A 639 -16.27 -4.85 -0.19
CA GLY A 639 -17.30 -5.86 -0.02
C GLY A 639 -18.31 -5.87 -1.16
N GLY A 640 -18.59 -4.71 -1.77
CA GLY A 640 -19.63 -4.58 -2.80
C GLY A 640 -19.40 -3.43 -3.77
N LEU A 641 -20.24 -3.38 -4.80
CA LEU A 641 -20.15 -2.42 -5.91
C LEU A 641 -20.20 -0.94 -5.48
N LEU A 642 -20.93 -0.62 -4.40
CA LEU A 642 -21.02 0.78 -3.94
C LEU A 642 -19.74 1.28 -3.29
N GLY A 643 -18.90 0.38 -2.75
CA GLY A 643 -17.71 0.80 -2.03
C GLY A 643 -16.70 1.54 -2.92
N PRO A 644 -16.22 0.94 -4.04
CA PRO A 644 -15.33 1.64 -4.97
C PRO A 644 -15.89 2.98 -5.46
N VAL A 645 -17.21 3.05 -5.72
CA VAL A 645 -17.89 4.28 -6.13
C VAL A 645 -17.80 5.36 -5.04
N LEU A 646 -18.14 5.02 -3.79
CA LEU A 646 -18.09 5.95 -2.67
C LEU A 646 -16.66 6.37 -2.33
N GLY A 647 -15.70 5.45 -2.43
CA GLY A 647 -14.28 5.72 -2.23
C GLY A 647 -13.74 6.73 -3.23
N MET A 648 -14.04 6.55 -4.53
CA MET A 648 -13.61 7.49 -5.57
C MET A 648 -14.40 8.80 -5.54
N LEU A 649 -15.66 8.78 -5.12
CA LEU A 649 -16.42 10.00 -4.87
C LEU A 649 -15.79 10.84 -3.75
N TYR A 650 -15.32 10.18 -2.68
CA TYR A 650 -14.60 10.85 -1.62
C TYR A 650 -13.29 11.49 -2.12
N LEU A 651 -12.52 10.78 -2.96
CA LEU A 651 -11.34 11.35 -3.62
C LEU A 651 -11.69 12.53 -4.55
N ALA A 652 -12.78 12.43 -5.30
CA ALA A 652 -13.26 13.50 -6.18
C ALA A 652 -13.62 14.76 -5.41
N VAL A 653 -14.32 14.61 -4.27
CA VAL A 653 -14.65 15.74 -3.38
C VAL A 653 -13.38 16.39 -2.85
N LEU A 654 -12.38 15.61 -2.41
CA LEU A 654 -11.11 16.19 -1.97
C LEU A 654 -10.39 16.96 -3.09
N THR A 655 -10.44 16.46 -4.32
CA THR A 655 -9.78 17.11 -5.45
C THR A 655 -10.51 18.38 -5.91
N LEU A 656 -11.85 18.38 -5.87
CA LEU A 656 -12.67 19.54 -6.27
C LEU A 656 -12.67 20.66 -5.23
N PHE A 657 -12.67 20.33 -3.94
CA PHE A 657 -12.75 21.32 -2.85
C PHE A 657 -11.42 21.61 -2.16
N GLY A 658 -10.40 20.76 -2.36
CA GLY A 658 -9.06 20.95 -1.82
C GLY A 658 -8.23 21.87 -2.70
N ALA A 659 -8.49 23.18 -2.66
CA ALA A 659 -7.76 24.16 -3.47
C ALA A 659 -6.25 24.21 -3.18
N ASP A 660 -5.83 23.75 -2.00
CA ASP A 660 -4.44 23.67 -1.56
C ASP A 660 -3.99 22.21 -1.42
N GLN A 661 -2.79 21.90 -1.93
CA GLN A 661 -2.12 20.59 -1.82
C GLN A 661 -2.03 20.12 -0.35
N LEU A 662 -1.82 21.04 0.60
CA LEU A 662 -1.79 20.69 2.02
C LEU A 662 -3.14 20.18 2.52
N VAL A 663 -4.22 20.85 2.11
CA VAL A 663 -5.59 20.43 2.45
C VAL A 663 -5.90 19.08 1.81
N GLN A 664 -5.43 18.81 0.60
CA GLN A 664 -5.59 17.51 -0.04
C GLN A 664 -4.82 16.41 0.69
N LEU A 665 -3.56 16.64 1.10
CA LEU A 665 -2.74 15.65 1.78
C LEU A 665 -3.22 15.36 3.21
N ILE A 666 -3.57 16.39 3.96
CA ILE A 666 -4.15 16.23 5.30
C ILE A 666 -5.56 15.63 5.19
N GLY A 667 -6.37 16.09 4.23
CA GLY A 667 -7.71 15.58 3.99
C GLY A 667 -7.71 14.10 3.62
N SER A 668 -6.89 13.69 2.66
CA SER A 668 -6.77 12.28 2.24
C SER A 668 -6.18 11.40 3.35
N GLY A 669 -5.13 11.85 4.03
CA GLY A 669 -4.47 11.12 5.09
C GLY A 669 -5.26 11.05 6.40
N LEU A 670 -5.54 12.19 7.03
CA LEU A 670 -6.16 12.26 8.36
C LEU A 670 -7.60 11.76 8.33
N VAL A 671 -8.44 12.28 7.42
CA VAL A 671 -9.84 11.85 7.34
C VAL A 671 -9.91 10.39 6.86
N GLY A 672 -9.06 9.96 5.92
CA GLY A 672 -8.96 8.56 5.53
C GLY A 672 -8.64 7.62 6.70
N LEU A 673 -7.68 7.99 7.55
CA LEU A 673 -7.32 7.23 8.75
C LEU A 673 -8.44 7.21 9.80
N LEU A 674 -9.14 8.34 10.01
CA LEU A 674 -10.28 8.44 10.92
C LEU A 674 -11.47 7.59 10.46
N VAL A 675 -11.79 7.65 9.16
CA VAL A 675 -12.85 6.82 8.56
C VAL A 675 -12.52 5.35 8.74
N LEU A 676 -11.29 4.92 8.49
CA LEU A 676 -10.88 3.53 8.68
C LEU A 676 -10.93 3.10 10.16
N ALA A 677 -10.61 4.00 11.08
CA ALA A 677 -10.65 3.76 12.53
C ALA A 677 -12.07 3.64 13.08
N ALA A 678 -13.02 4.38 12.49
CA ALA A 678 -14.43 4.39 12.88
C ALA A 678 -15.25 3.31 12.16
N LEU A 679 -14.97 3.08 10.88
CA LEU A 679 -15.71 2.20 9.97
C LEU A 679 -14.75 1.20 9.29
N PRO A 680 -14.41 0.08 9.94
CA PRO A 680 -13.43 -0.87 9.41
C PRO A 680 -13.89 -1.59 8.13
N GLY A 681 -15.19 -1.68 7.87
CA GLY A 681 -15.75 -2.16 6.59
C GLY A 681 -15.93 -1.06 5.54
N GLY A 682 -15.47 0.16 5.81
CA GLY A 682 -15.54 1.31 4.93
C GLY A 682 -16.85 2.09 4.98
N ILE A 683 -16.92 3.18 4.21
CA ILE A 683 -18.08 4.08 4.12
C ILE A 683 -19.34 3.33 3.67
N ALA A 684 -19.20 2.35 2.75
CA ALA A 684 -20.32 1.55 2.31
C ALA A 684 -20.95 0.73 3.44
N GLN A 685 -20.18 0.31 4.45
CA GLN A 685 -20.71 -0.41 5.61
C GLN A 685 -21.76 0.42 6.34
N ALA A 686 -21.48 1.69 6.63
CA ALA A 686 -22.43 2.59 7.29
C ALA A 686 -23.73 2.74 6.48
N LEU A 687 -23.61 2.84 5.14
CA LEU A 687 -24.77 2.92 4.25
C LEU A 687 -25.57 1.61 4.25
N TYR A 688 -24.91 0.46 4.27
CA TYR A 688 -25.58 -0.84 4.35
C TYR A 688 -26.24 -1.07 5.71
N ASP A 689 -25.60 -0.68 6.81
CA ASP A 689 -26.16 -0.79 8.17
C ASP A 689 -27.39 0.12 8.33
N ALA A 690 -27.33 1.34 7.80
CA ALA A 690 -28.48 2.26 7.77
C ALA A 690 -29.63 1.72 6.92
N ARG A 691 -29.32 1.19 5.72
CA ARG A 691 -30.30 0.52 4.85
C ARG A 691 -30.95 -0.67 5.57
N ASP A 692 -30.17 -1.52 6.21
CA ASP A 692 -30.66 -2.73 6.86
C ASP A 692 -31.46 -2.41 8.14
N ALA A 693 -31.13 -1.34 8.85
CA ALA A 693 -31.97 -0.80 9.92
C ALA A 693 -33.32 -0.29 9.39
N MET A 694 -33.32 0.38 8.24
CA MET A 694 -34.53 0.88 7.59
C MET A 694 -35.42 -0.27 7.08
N LEU A 695 -34.82 -1.29 6.46
CA LEU A 695 -35.52 -2.50 6.02
C LEU A 695 -36.13 -3.26 7.21
N ARG A 696 -35.46 -3.32 8.35
CA ARG A 696 -36.01 -3.89 9.59
C ARG A 696 -37.23 -3.12 10.10
N ARG A 697 -37.20 -1.78 10.05
CA ARG A 697 -38.36 -0.95 10.42
C ARG A 697 -39.56 -1.22 9.50
N VAL A 698 -39.33 -1.40 8.20
CA VAL A 698 -40.40 -1.75 7.25
C VAL A 698 -40.93 -3.16 7.48
N ALA A 699 -40.04 -4.14 7.69
CA ALA A 699 -40.41 -5.52 7.99
C ALA A 699 -41.28 -5.61 9.26
N ALA A 700 -40.89 -4.90 10.33
CA ALA A 700 -41.66 -4.82 11.56
C ALA A 700 -43.03 -4.16 11.36
N ARG A 701 -43.10 -3.04 10.61
CA ARG A 701 -44.37 -2.36 10.30
C ARG A 701 -45.33 -3.23 9.49
N GLN A 702 -44.81 -4.04 8.57
CA GLN A 702 -45.61 -4.91 7.71
C GLN A 702 -45.77 -6.33 8.25
N ARG A 703 -45.25 -6.62 9.45
CA ARG A 703 -45.25 -7.95 10.09
C ARG A 703 -44.69 -9.07 9.19
N ILE A 704 -43.70 -8.75 8.36
CA ILE A 704 -43.01 -9.72 7.52
C ILE A 704 -41.82 -10.26 8.30
N VAL A 705 -41.80 -11.57 8.57
CA VAL A 705 -40.65 -12.22 9.21
C VAL A 705 -39.55 -12.40 8.16
N VAL A 706 -38.38 -11.83 8.42
CA VAL A 706 -37.22 -11.90 7.51
C VAL A 706 -36.03 -12.48 8.26
N PRO A 707 -35.88 -13.82 8.29
CA PRO A 707 -34.86 -14.49 9.10
C PRO A 707 -33.45 -13.97 8.83
N SER A 708 -33.13 -13.64 7.58
CA SER A 708 -31.82 -13.13 7.17
C SER A 708 -31.45 -11.76 7.75
N LEU A 709 -32.42 -10.97 8.24
CA LEU A 709 -32.19 -9.68 8.90
C LEU A 709 -32.05 -9.80 10.42
N PHE A 710 -32.50 -10.90 11.02
CA PHE A 710 -32.50 -11.13 12.47
C PHE A 710 -31.46 -12.14 12.94
N ALA A 711 -30.79 -12.86 12.03
CA ALA A 711 -29.84 -13.92 12.34
C ALA A 711 -28.63 -13.50 13.21
N ASP A 712 -28.29 -12.20 13.28
CA ASP A 712 -27.17 -11.70 14.10
C ASP A 712 -27.58 -11.14 15.46
N ARG A 713 -28.89 -11.08 15.77
CA ARG A 713 -29.30 -10.67 17.12
C ARG A 713 -29.08 -11.85 18.06
N ASP A 714 -28.33 -11.60 19.13
CA ASP A 714 -28.28 -12.50 20.27
C ASP A 714 -29.74 -12.78 20.70
N PRO A 715 -30.22 -14.03 20.67
CA PRO A 715 -31.57 -14.36 21.13
C PRO A 715 -31.80 -13.99 22.61
N ASN A 716 -30.73 -13.69 23.36
CA ASN A 716 -30.77 -13.22 24.74
C ASN A 716 -30.74 -11.69 24.90
N ALA A 717 -30.58 -10.93 23.81
CA ALA A 717 -30.73 -9.48 23.88
C ALA A 717 -32.21 -9.18 24.21
N PRO A 718 -32.51 -8.48 25.32
CA PRO A 718 -33.89 -8.18 25.67
C PRO A 718 -34.51 -7.46 24.47
N PRO A 719 -35.69 -7.90 23.99
CA PRO A 719 -36.36 -7.20 22.92
C PRO A 719 -36.51 -5.74 23.32
N ASP A 720 -36.27 -4.82 22.39
CA ASP A 720 -36.69 -3.42 22.49
C ASP A 720 -38.23 -3.43 22.61
N GLN A 721 -38.73 -3.77 23.78
CA GLN A 721 -40.11 -3.56 24.16
C GLN A 721 -40.23 -2.06 24.30
N ALA A 722 -41.17 -1.47 23.56
CA ALA A 722 -41.64 -0.12 23.84
C ALA A 722 -41.79 0.04 25.36
N PRO A 723 -41.39 1.20 25.94
CA PRO A 723 -41.34 1.34 27.39
C PRO A 723 -42.68 0.91 27.97
N LEU A 724 -42.68 -0.26 28.62
CA LEU A 724 -43.80 -0.69 29.40
C LEU A 724 -43.86 0.34 30.53
N ASP A 725 -44.92 1.12 30.51
CA ASP A 725 -45.28 2.08 31.53
C ASP A 725 -45.08 1.41 32.90
N GLU A 726 -44.01 1.79 33.61
CA GLU A 726 -43.54 1.17 34.87
C GLU A 726 -44.59 1.24 35.99
N ARG A 727 -45.72 1.90 35.75
CA ARG A 727 -46.79 2.09 36.73
C ARG A 727 -47.76 0.92 36.88
N ARG A 728 -47.65 -0.18 36.11
CA ARG A 728 -48.66 -1.27 36.18
C ARG A 728 -48.17 -2.72 36.35
N SER A 729 -46.89 -3.00 36.62
CA SER A 729 -46.42 -4.39 36.81
C SER A 729 -45.97 -4.75 38.23
N ARG A 730 -46.63 -4.25 39.28
CA ARG A 730 -46.34 -4.71 40.65
C ARG A 730 -46.95 -6.07 41.03
N ASP A 731 -47.91 -6.61 40.26
CA ASP A 731 -48.64 -7.81 40.70
C ASP A 731 -48.72 -8.92 39.63
N ARG A 732 -47.58 -9.44 39.16
CA ARG A 732 -47.58 -10.76 38.50
C ARG A 732 -46.62 -11.73 39.18
N PHE A 733 -47.20 -12.42 40.16
CA PHE A 733 -46.74 -13.65 40.76
C PHE A 733 -46.45 -14.69 39.66
N LEU A 734 -45.20 -15.12 39.50
CA LEU A 734 -44.85 -16.31 38.71
C LEU A 734 -45.14 -17.54 39.56
N PRO A 735 -46.02 -18.47 39.14
CA PRO A 735 -46.26 -19.71 39.87
C PRO A 735 -45.02 -20.62 39.81
N THR A 736 -44.60 -21.13 40.95
CA THR A 736 -43.45 -22.03 41.20
C THR A 736 -43.53 -23.40 40.51
N ARG A 737 -44.40 -23.61 39.52
CA ARG A 737 -44.59 -24.90 38.86
C ARG A 737 -43.67 -25.14 37.65
N PHE A 738 -42.77 -24.20 37.34
CA PHE A 738 -41.87 -24.28 36.18
C PHE A 738 -40.40 -24.00 36.55
N GLU A 739 -39.96 -24.29 37.77
CA GLU A 739 -38.53 -24.47 38.05
C GLU A 739 -38.14 -25.91 37.67
N PRO A 740 -37.24 -26.13 36.68
CA PRO A 740 -36.65 -27.43 36.46
C PRO A 740 -35.68 -27.74 37.60
N ASP A 741 -35.86 -28.89 38.25
CA ASP A 741 -35.01 -29.34 39.34
C ASP A 741 -33.52 -29.38 38.94
N GLY A 742 -32.70 -28.61 39.67
CA GLY A 742 -31.33 -29.01 39.95
C GLY A 742 -30.21 -28.65 38.98
N GLN A 743 -30.33 -27.64 38.10
CA GLN A 743 -29.19 -27.29 37.21
C GLN A 743 -28.61 -25.87 37.31
N TRP A 744 -29.20 -24.91 38.03
CA TRP A 744 -28.61 -23.57 38.13
C TRP A 744 -28.80 -22.91 39.51
N ALA A 745 -28.29 -23.55 40.55
CA ALA A 745 -28.03 -22.84 41.81
C ALA A 745 -26.77 -21.97 41.67
N LEU A 746 -26.93 -20.78 41.08
CA LEU A 746 -25.97 -19.70 41.27
C LEU A 746 -26.00 -19.33 42.75
N ARG A 747 -25.09 -19.92 43.53
CA ARG A 747 -24.74 -19.47 44.89
C ARG A 747 -24.39 -17.98 44.81
N ARG A 748 -25.32 -17.12 45.19
CA ARG A 748 -25.01 -15.73 45.56
C ARG A 748 -24.19 -15.79 46.85
N TYR A 749 -22.88 -15.68 46.73
CA TYR A 749 -22.03 -15.30 47.85
C TYR A 749 -22.36 -13.85 48.22
N GLY A 750 -22.78 -13.64 49.46
CA GLY A 750 -22.80 -12.31 50.07
C GLY A 750 -24.06 -11.98 50.85
N THR A 751 -24.23 -12.57 52.02
CA THR A 751 -24.73 -11.86 53.23
C THR A 751 -24.24 -12.63 54.45
N ASN A 752 -23.56 -11.94 55.35
CA ASN A 752 -23.06 -12.43 56.64
C ASN A 752 -24.21 -13.07 57.45
N ASP A 753 -24.09 -14.36 57.75
CA ASP A 753 -24.90 -15.02 58.77
C ASP A 753 -23.97 -15.70 59.80
N PRO A 754 -23.96 -15.27 61.08
CA PRO A 754 -23.06 -15.80 62.11
C PRO A 754 -23.38 -17.24 62.57
N ALA A 755 -24.41 -17.89 62.06
CA ALA A 755 -24.95 -19.13 62.63
C ALA A 755 -24.33 -20.46 62.13
N SER A 756 -23.20 -20.45 61.41
CA SER A 756 -22.60 -21.68 60.85
C SER A 756 -21.30 -22.17 61.53
N ARG A 757 -20.94 -21.61 62.68
CA ARG A 757 -19.93 -22.19 63.58
C ARG A 757 -20.57 -23.14 64.59
N GLU A 758 -21.03 -24.29 64.12
CA GLU A 758 -21.18 -25.51 64.91
C GLU A 758 -21.77 -26.58 64.01
N ARG A 759 -20.91 -27.43 63.45
CA ARG A 759 -21.15 -28.87 63.32
C ARG A 759 -19.93 -29.56 62.72
N ILE A 760 -19.18 -30.22 63.63
CA ILE A 760 -18.69 -31.61 63.49
C ILE A 760 -17.61 -31.80 62.40
N GLY A 761 -16.33 -32.06 62.66
CA GLY A 761 -15.75 -32.81 63.79
C GLY A 761 -15.78 -34.31 63.48
N GLY A 762 -14.89 -34.78 62.61
CA GLY A 762 -14.75 -36.18 62.20
C GLY A 762 -13.67 -36.34 61.14
#